data_AF-A0A5A7T827-F1
#
_entry.id   AF-A0A5A7T827-F1
#
_cell.length_a   1.000
_cell.length_b   1.000
_cell.length_c   1.000
_cell.angle_alpha   90.00
_cell.angle_beta   90.00
_cell.angle_gamma   90.00
#
_symmetry.space_group_name_H-M   'P 1'
#
loop_
_entity.id
_entity.type
_entity.pdbx_description
1 polymer ?
#
loop_
_entity_poly.entity_id
_entity_poly.type
_entity_poly.pdbx_seq_one_letter_code
_entity_poly.pdbx_strand_id
1 'polypeptide(L)'
;MAMKLENGFHTETNQKVENGFRTETNPTVTTTIAASHSPTVKPLANGIAAADKLRSQSRINNHNNGAVTIPTPTTTPSTLGHYLARRLVQIGISDIFSVPGDSNLVMFDYFVAEKGLNLVGCCNELNAGYAADGYARRRGVGACAVTFTVGSLSLINAIAGAYSEDLPVICIVGGPNSNDYGSKKILHHTIGLPDFGQELRCFQNVTCYQAIIDNLEDAQWKIDTAISKCLEEGKPIYISICCNLVAIPHPSFSAQPLIPLSLSPKQSNQMALEAAVEKAAQLLNTAIKPVMIGGKKLRPTKSQEPFIELANACGYPVAVTPSAKGMFPESHPHFIGIYWGTVSSAYCGETVEIADASIFVGATLDELETVAFTLTYKKNKAIMVEADRVVFPNGPSFGPILMKDFLWALAKRLKPNSTAYENYRRIYIAESGPLESGPGEALRVNILFKHIQKMLSSNMVVISEAGDSWFHCQRLKLPKSCGYEVQLLYASIGWSLGATLGYAQAAPEERVVLCIGDGSFQMTPQDVSTMITLKQNNIIFLINNGGYTIEVEIHDGPYNVIKNWDYTAIVKAMHNHDGYCWTTKVHTEEELMNAIEIVLEERKDYLCFIEVIVHRDDTSRELLEFGSKFAAVSSRPPRPL
;
A
#
# COMPACT_ATOMS: atom_id res chain seq x y z
N MET A 1 -40.89 -4.07 46.33
CA MET A 1 -40.88 -5.54 46.50
C MET A 1 -39.47 -6.00 46.12
N ALA A 2 -38.53 -5.97 47.08
CA ALA A 2 -37.92 -7.13 47.75
C ALA A 2 -37.22 -8.06 46.73
N MET A 3 -35.91 -8.34 46.79
CA MET A 3 -35.13 -8.69 47.98
C MET A 3 -33.60 -8.55 47.71
N LYS A 4 -32.88 -8.03 48.72
CA LYS A 4 -31.42 -8.12 48.89
C LYS A 4 -31.01 -9.55 49.23
N LEU A 5 -29.76 -9.92 48.92
CA LEU A 5 -28.97 -10.85 49.73
C LEU A 5 -27.48 -10.46 49.62
N GLU A 6 -26.97 -9.83 50.68
CA GLU A 6 -25.57 -9.84 51.08
C GLU A 6 -25.26 -11.14 51.81
N ASN A 7 -24.02 -11.63 51.69
CA ASN A 7 -23.22 -12.10 52.83
C ASN A 7 -21.78 -12.40 52.36
N GLY A 8 -20.81 -11.78 53.02
CA GLY A 8 -19.39 -12.14 52.96
C GLY A 8 -18.97 -12.99 54.17
N PHE A 9 -17.77 -13.59 54.10
CA PHE A 9 -16.85 -14.00 55.19
C PHE A 9 -15.54 -14.42 54.48
N HIS A 10 -14.44 -13.67 54.57
CA HIS A 10 -13.35 -13.67 55.57
C HIS A 10 -12.16 -14.63 55.28
N THR A 11 -10.99 -13.98 55.10
CA THR A 11 -9.62 -14.26 55.60
C THR A 11 -8.76 -15.45 55.13
N GLU A 12 -7.61 -15.05 54.56
CA GLU A 12 -6.22 -15.48 54.78
C GLU A 12 -5.81 -16.95 54.56
N THR A 13 -4.82 -17.15 53.67
CA THR A 13 -3.49 -17.66 54.08
C THR A 13 -2.44 -17.55 52.97
N ASN A 14 -1.26 -17.08 53.39
CA ASN A 14 0.01 -17.11 52.69
C ASN A 14 0.37 -18.52 52.17
N GLN A 15 0.92 -18.61 50.96
CA GLN A 15 2.04 -19.52 50.71
C GLN A 15 2.91 -19.02 49.54
N LYS A 16 4.11 -18.56 49.91
CA LYS A 16 5.26 -18.39 49.02
C LYS A 16 5.64 -19.76 48.47
N VAL A 17 5.84 -19.85 47.15
CA VAL A 17 6.61 -20.92 46.53
C VAL A 17 7.78 -20.27 45.81
N GLU A 18 8.91 -20.20 46.52
CA GLU A 18 10.23 -20.06 45.93
C GLU A 18 10.64 -21.44 45.40
N ASN A 19 10.96 -21.54 44.11
CA ASN A 19 11.77 -22.64 43.59
C ASN A 19 12.87 -22.04 42.72
N GLY A 20 14.08 -22.10 43.27
CA GLY A 20 15.29 -21.60 42.66
C GLY A 20 15.75 -22.46 41.49
N PHE A 21 16.15 -21.79 40.41
CA PHE A 21 17.02 -22.37 39.40
C PHE A 21 18.46 -21.95 39.70
N ARG A 22 19.26 -22.94 40.13
CA ARG A 22 20.71 -22.84 40.24
C ARG A 22 21.31 -22.81 38.84
N THR A 23 22.18 -21.83 38.63
CA THR A 23 23.12 -21.72 37.52
C THR A 23 24.32 -22.63 37.79
N GLU A 24 24.55 -23.61 36.91
CA GLU A 24 25.83 -24.31 36.82
C GLU A 24 26.57 -23.85 35.56
N THR A 25 27.64 -23.12 35.79
CA THR A 25 28.69 -22.77 34.84
C THR A 25 29.67 -23.94 34.70
N ASN A 26 30.02 -24.31 33.47
CA ASN A 26 31.28 -25.01 33.18
C ASN A 26 31.81 -24.62 31.78
N PRO A 27 33.13 -24.76 31.53
CA PRO A 27 33.90 -23.74 30.83
C PRO A 27 34.28 -24.09 29.39
N THR A 28 34.50 -23.00 28.64
CA THR A 28 35.52 -22.74 27.62
C THR A 28 36.24 -23.95 26.98
N VAL A 29 35.94 -24.20 25.70
CA VAL A 29 36.83 -24.93 24.78
C VAL A 29 37.25 -23.97 23.67
N THR A 30 38.54 -23.66 23.67
CA THR A 30 39.24 -22.84 22.68
C THR A 30 39.66 -23.72 21.50
N THR A 31 39.22 -23.40 20.29
CA THR A 31 39.75 -24.03 19.07
C THR A 31 40.27 -22.96 18.12
N THR A 32 41.58 -22.77 18.15
CA THR A 32 42.39 -22.08 17.14
C THR A 32 42.38 -22.86 15.83
N ILE A 33 42.01 -22.23 14.71
CA ILE A 33 42.40 -22.67 13.37
C ILE A 33 43.02 -21.49 12.64
N ALA A 34 44.31 -21.63 12.34
CA ALA A 34 45.14 -20.70 11.63
C ALA A 34 44.89 -20.76 10.12
N ALA A 35 44.98 -19.60 9.48
CA ALA A 35 45.00 -19.42 8.03
C ALA A 35 46.29 -20.02 7.42
N SER A 36 46.18 -20.61 6.24
CA SER A 36 47.34 -20.91 5.38
C SER A 36 47.07 -20.56 3.93
N HIS A 37 48.03 -19.83 3.37
CA HIS A 37 48.10 -19.23 2.05
C HIS A 37 48.05 -20.20 0.86
N SER A 38 47.58 -19.63 -0.26
CA SER A 38 47.73 -20.05 -1.65
C SER A 38 49.20 -20.28 -2.05
N PRO A 39 49.43 -20.98 -3.18
CA PRO A 39 50.24 -20.35 -4.20
C PRO A 39 49.67 -20.51 -5.63
N THR A 40 49.73 -19.39 -6.34
CA THR A 40 49.64 -19.24 -7.80
C THR A 40 50.88 -19.77 -8.51
N VAL A 41 50.71 -20.52 -9.61
CA VAL A 41 51.71 -20.63 -10.69
C VAL A 41 50.98 -20.65 -12.06
N LYS A 42 51.50 -19.87 -13.01
CA LYS A 42 51.13 -19.73 -14.44
C LYS A 42 52.47 -19.74 -15.22
N PRO A 43 52.49 -19.76 -16.57
CA PRO A 43 52.16 -20.84 -17.50
C PRO A 43 53.37 -21.20 -18.40
N LEU A 44 53.28 -22.20 -19.28
CA LEU A 44 54.24 -22.39 -20.37
C LEU A 44 53.55 -22.95 -21.64
N ALA A 45 54.03 -22.48 -22.78
CA ALA A 45 53.43 -22.54 -24.10
C ALA A 45 54.21 -23.43 -25.09
N ASN A 46 53.53 -23.73 -26.21
CA ASN A 46 54.01 -23.96 -27.60
C ASN A 46 54.34 -25.38 -28.13
N GLY A 47 53.86 -25.60 -29.38
CA GLY A 47 54.49 -26.39 -30.47
C GLY A 47 53.78 -27.71 -30.84
N ILE A 48 52.88 -27.80 -31.83
CA ILE A 48 52.99 -27.87 -33.32
C ILE A 48 53.53 -29.20 -33.91
N ALA A 49 52.75 -29.74 -34.88
CA ALA A 49 53.08 -30.55 -36.10
C ALA A 49 52.31 -31.89 -36.16
N ALA A 50 51.28 -32.08 -37.00
CA ALA A 50 51.23 -32.22 -38.48
C ALA A 50 51.41 -33.69 -38.97
N ALA A 51 50.40 -34.20 -39.70
CA ALA A 51 50.56 -35.32 -40.65
C ALA A 51 49.41 -35.35 -41.69
N ASP A 52 49.80 -35.28 -42.96
CA ASP A 52 49.04 -35.39 -44.20
C ASP A 52 48.41 -36.77 -44.47
N LYS A 53 47.31 -36.82 -45.25
CA LYS A 53 47.29 -37.50 -46.57
C LYS A 53 45.99 -37.35 -47.38
N LEU A 54 46.22 -37.19 -48.68
CA LEU A 54 45.33 -37.02 -49.84
C LEU A 54 44.48 -38.23 -50.26
N ARG A 55 43.35 -37.92 -50.95
CA ARG A 55 42.69 -38.53 -52.15
C ARG A 55 41.17 -38.52 -51.93
N SER A 56 40.26 -38.24 -52.88
CA SER A 56 40.23 -38.16 -54.34
C SER A 56 38.91 -37.48 -54.78
N GLN A 57 38.88 -36.91 -55.98
CA GLN A 57 37.69 -36.30 -56.61
C GLN A 57 36.66 -37.34 -57.08
N SER A 58 35.36 -37.05 -56.91
CA SER A 58 34.30 -37.41 -57.88
C SER A 58 33.08 -36.49 -57.73
N ARG A 59 32.50 -36.11 -58.87
CA ARG A 59 31.35 -35.20 -59.01
C ARG A 59 30.03 -35.93 -58.71
N ILE A 60 29.03 -35.20 -58.20
CA ILE A 60 27.65 -35.00 -58.73
C ILE A 60 26.70 -34.62 -57.57
N ASN A 61 25.87 -33.61 -57.85
CA ASN A 61 24.85 -32.99 -57.02
C ASN A 61 24.01 -33.95 -56.17
N ASN A 62 23.80 -33.60 -54.90
CA ASN A 62 22.55 -33.88 -54.21
C ASN A 62 22.22 -32.77 -53.21
N HIS A 63 20.97 -32.32 -53.25
CA HIS A 63 20.37 -31.37 -52.32
C HIS A 63 20.62 -31.80 -50.87
N ASN A 64 21.17 -30.90 -50.05
CA ASN A 64 21.13 -31.06 -48.60
C ASN A 64 20.72 -29.74 -47.96
N ASN A 65 19.63 -29.81 -47.20
CA ASN A 65 19.11 -28.79 -46.32
C ASN A 65 20.25 -28.11 -45.57
N GLY A 66 20.39 -26.80 -45.77
CA GLY A 66 21.25 -25.98 -44.94
C GLY A 66 20.75 -26.07 -43.51
N ALA A 67 21.43 -26.86 -42.69
CA ALA A 67 21.32 -26.75 -41.25
C ALA A 67 21.76 -25.33 -40.90
N VAL A 68 20.80 -24.50 -40.53
CA VAL A 68 21.05 -23.18 -39.95
C VAL A 68 21.87 -23.44 -38.69
N THR A 69 23.16 -23.14 -38.76
CA THR A 69 24.03 -23.13 -37.58
C THR A 69 23.62 -21.92 -36.77
N ILE A 70 22.80 -22.16 -35.75
CA ILE A 70 22.45 -21.14 -34.76
C ILE A 70 23.77 -20.78 -34.06
N PRO A 71 24.21 -19.52 -34.10
CA PRO A 71 25.42 -19.12 -33.40
C PRO A 71 25.25 -19.41 -31.92
N THR A 72 26.19 -20.16 -31.34
CA THR A 72 26.23 -20.41 -29.90
C THR A 72 26.31 -19.06 -29.19
N PRO A 73 25.39 -18.73 -28.26
CA PRO A 73 25.47 -17.47 -27.53
C PRO A 73 26.79 -17.42 -26.78
N THR A 74 27.60 -16.40 -27.05
CA THR A 74 28.90 -16.14 -26.43
C THR A 74 28.80 -15.58 -25.00
N THR A 75 27.62 -15.66 -24.39
CA THR A 75 27.35 -15.13 -23.05
C THR A 75 27.51 -16.22 -22.00
N THR A 76 28.35 -16.00 -20.99
CA THR A 76 28.39 -16.84 -19.79
C THR A 76 26.98 -16.99 -19.20
N PRO A 77 26.46 -18.21 -18.99
CA PRO A 77 25.12 -18.43 -18.47
C PRO A 77 24.88 -17.67 -17.15
N SER A 78 23.79 -16.91 -17.07
CA SER A 78 23.34 -16.24 -15.83
C SER A 78 22.40 -17.14 -15.01
N THR A 79 22.07 -16.73 -13.79
CA THR A 79 21.23 -17.52 -12.86
C THR A 79 19.82 -16.94 -12.74
N LEU A 80 18.89 -17.76 -12.23
CA LEU A 80 17.51 -17.35 -11.97
C LEU A 80 17.43 -16.17 -10.99
N GLY A 81 18.26 -16.18 -9.93
CA GLY A 81 18.33 -15.09 -8.96
C GLY A 81 18.68 -13.74 -9.60
N HIS A 82 19.75 -13.70 -10.40
CA HIS A 82 20.12 -12.49 -11.16
C HIS A 82 19.03 -12.06 -12.15
N TYR A 83 18.34 -13.02 -12.78
CA TYR A 83 17.28 -12.72 -13.73
C TYR A 83 16.12 -11.98 -13.07
N LEU A 84 15.62 -12.53 -11.95
CA LEU A 84 14.54 -11.92 -11.19
C LEU A 84 14.95 -10.54 -10.65
N ALA A 85 16.14 -10.41 -10.06
CA ALA A 85 16.64 -9.14 -9.53
C ALA A 85 16.67 -8.05 -10.61
N ARG A 86 17.24 -8.35 -11.78
CA ARG A 86 17.26 -7.41 -12.93
C ARG A 86 15.86 -7.05 -13.43
N ARG A 87 14.90 -7.99 -13.40
CA ARG A 87 13.51 -7.70 -13.77
C ARG A 87 12.84 -6.74 -12.81
N LEU A 88 13.07 -6.89 -11.51
CA LEU A 88 12.54 -5.97 -10.49
C LEU A 88 13.11 -4.56 -10.68
N VAL A 89 14.43 -4.44 -10.91
CA VAL A 89 15.07 -3.16 -11.24
C VAL A 89 14.49 -2.56 -12.52
N GLN A 90 14.29 -3.37 -13.56
CA GLN A 90 13.75 -2.91 -14.85
C GLN A 90 12.35 -2.28 -14.72
N ILE A 91 11.49 -2.80 -13.86
CA ILE A 91 10.15 -2.26 -13.63
C ILE A 91 10.12 -1.10 -12.62
N GLY A 92 11.27 -0.65 -12.14
CA GLY A 92 11.41 0.52 -11.28
C GLY A 92 11.44 0.23 -9.77
N ILE A 93 11.54 -1.04 -9.37
CA ILE A 93 11.74 -1.43 -7.96
C ILE A 93 13.21 -1.27 -7.62
N SER A 94 13.51 -0.41 -6.65
CA SER A 94 14.85 -0.27 -6.08
C SER A 94 14.96 -0.91 -4.70
N ASP A 95 13.85 -1.29 -4.07
CA ASP A 95 13.84 -1.79 -2.70
C ASP A 95 12.86 -2.96 -2.57
N ILE A 96 13.31 -4.05 -1.93
CA ILE A 96 12.49 -5.23 -1.63
C ILE A 96 12.37 -5.37 -0.12
N PHE A 97 11.15 -5.39 0.38
CA PHE A 97 10.87 -5.59 1.80
C PHE A 97 10.86 -7.08 2.14
N SER A 98 11.65 -7.51 3.11
CA SER A 98 12.03 -8.91 3.20
C SER A 98 12.11 -9.44 4.62
N VAL A 99 11.84 -10.75 4.74
CA VAL A 99 12.08 -11.52 5.96
C VAL A 99 12.85 -12.79 5.59
N PRO A 100 14.04 -13.02 6.17
CA PRO A 100 14.87 -14.16 5.81
C PRO A 100 14.30 -15.47 6.37
N GLY A 101 14.34 -16.51 5.56
CA GLY A 101 14.08 -17.89 5.95
C GLY A 101 14.83 -18.84 5.04
N ASP A 102 15.08 -20.07 5.48
CA ASP A 102 15.96 -21.02 4.80
C ASP A 102 15.61 -21.27 3.31
N SER A 103 14.33 -21.15 2.96
CA SER A 103 13.85 -21.29 1.58
C SER A 103 14.17 -20.10 0.65
N ASN A 104 14.56 -18.94 1.18
CA ASN A 104 14.83 -17.72 0.39
C ASN A 104 16.25 -17.14 0.53
N LEU A 105 17.10 -17.67 1.42
CA LEU A 105 18.45 -17.12 1.67
C LEU A 105 19.32 -17.02 0.41
N VAL A 106 19.36 -18.08 -0.40
CA VAL A 106 20.14 -18.09 -1.65
C VAL A 106 19.64 -17.02 -2.63
N MET A 107 18.33 -16.75 -2.64
CA MET A 107 17.75 -15.68 -3.47
C MET A 107 18.14 -14.30 -2.96
N PHE A 108 18.24 -14.12 -1.64
CA PHE A 108 18.66 -12.86 -1.05
C PHE A 108 20.11 -12.52 -1.38
N ASP A 109 21.00 -13.51 -1.49
CA ASP A 109 22.38 -13.29 -1.96
C ASP A 109 22.41 -12.60 -3.34
N TYR A 110 21.52 -13.00 -4.24
CA TYR A 110 21.40 -12.37 -5.57
C TYR A 110 20.74 -10.99 -5.52
N PHE A 111 19.75 -10.78 -4.66
CA PHE A 111 19.13 -9.45 -4.49
C PHE A 111 20.14 -8.44 -3.94
N VAL A 112 20.95 -8.83 -2.95
CA VAL A 112 22.01 -7.98 -2.38
C VAL A 112 23.12 -7.69 -3.39
N ALA A 113 23.43 -8.64 -4.27
CA ALA A 113 24.47 -8.47 -5.29
C ALA A 113 24.02 -7.63 -6.50
N GLU A 114 22.72 -7.48 -6.75
CA GLU A 114 22.19 -6.78 -7.91
C GLU A 114 22.27 -5.26 -7.74
N LYS A 115 22.86 -4.58 -8.72
CA LYS A 115 23.02 -3.13 -8.66
C LYS A 115 21.67 -2.43 -8.84
N GLY A 116 21.39 -1.46 -7.98
CA GLY A 116 20.16 -0.69 -8.02
C GLY A 116 18.99 -1.34 -7.29
N LEU A 117 19.24 -2.43 -6.56
CA LEU A 117 18.28 -3.12 -5.72
C LEU A 117 18.82 -3.19 -4.29
N ASN A 118 18.01 -2.78 -3.33
CA ASN A 118 18.30 -2.85 -1.91
C ASN A 118 17.38 -3.90 -1.28
N LEU A 119 17.94 -4.73 -0.40
CA LEU A 119 17.17 -5.66 0.41
C LEU A 119 16.89 -5.00 1.77
N VAL A 120 15.63 -4.64 2.02
CA VAL A 120 15.18 -4.02 3.26
C VAL A 120 14.68 -5.11 4.20
N GLY A 121 15.35 -5.29 5.34
CA GLY A 121 14.93 -6.23 6.37
C GLY A 121 13.78 -5.69 7.21
N CYS A 122 12.68 -6.44 7.27
CA CYS A 122 11.52 -6.14 8.10
C CYS A 122 11.46 -7.09 9.29
N CYS A 123 10.78 -6.67 10.36
CA CYS A 123 10.68 -7.47 11.58
C CYS A 123 9.74 -8.68 11.46
N ASN A 124 8.72 -8.60 10.59
CA ASN A 124 7.82 -9.70 10.25
C ASN A 124 7.24 -9.49 8.84
N GLU A 125 6.55 -10.51 8.34
CA GLU A 125 6.07 -10.58 6.97
C GLU A 125 4.82 -9.73 6.72
N LEU A 126 3.97 -9.51 7.72
CA LEU A 126 2.84 -8.58 7.62
C LEU A 126 3.36 -7.17 7.34
N ASN A 127 4.33 -6.73 8.14
CA ASN A 127 5.00 -5.44 8.03
C ASN A 127 5.73 -5.29 6.68
N ALA A 128 6.42 -6.34 6.22
CA ALA A 128 7.04 -6.35 4.89
C ALA A 128 6.02 -6.12 3.78
N GLY A 129 4.82 -6.73 3.90
CA GLY A 129 3.72 -6.51 2.98
C GLY A 129 3.16 -5.09 3.01
N TYR A 130 2.96 -4.52 4.21
CA TYR A 130 2.50 -3.13 4.34
C TYR A 130 3.52 -2.12 3.82
N ALA A 131 4.81 -2.37 4.00
CA ALA A 131 5.86 -1.56 3.41
C ALA A 131 5.86 -1.68 1.87
N ALA A 132 5.65 -2.87 1.31
CA ALA A 132 5.48 -3.02 -0.13
C ALA A 132 4.22 -2.30 -0.67
N ASP A 133 3.11 -2.28 0.08
CA ASP A 133 1.90 -1.49 -0.21
C ASP A 133 2.21 0.01 -0.25
N GLY A 134 2.80 0.56 0.82
CA GLY A 134 3.20 1.97 0.91
C GLY A 134 4.15 2.40 -0.21
N TYR A 135 5.14 1.56 -0.50
CA TYR A 135 6.09 1.77 -1.59
C TYR A 135 5.38 1.78 -2.96
N ALA A 136 4.44 0.84 -3.19
CA ALA A 136 3.68 0.76 -4.44
C ALA A 136 2.79 2.00 -4.67
N ARG A 137 2.22 2.59 -3.61
CA ARG A 137 1.41 3.83 -3.72
C ARG A 137 2.18 4.99 -4.35
N ARG A 138 3.47 5.10 -4.05
CA ARG A 138 4.32 6.19 -4.56
C ARG A 138 5.11 5.82 -5.81
N ARG A 139 5.71 4.63 -5.84
CA ARG A 139 6.55 4.15 -6.95
C ARG A 139 5.74 3.58 -8.11
N GLY A 140 4.49 3.18 -7.86
CA GLY A 140 3.61 2.53 -8.83
C GLY A 140 3.79 1.02 -8.94
N VAL A 141 4.73 0.42 -8.20
CA VAL A 141 4.88 -1.04 -8.00
C VAL A 141 5.75 -1.29 -6.76
N GLY A 142 5.41 -2.31 -5.97
CA GLY A 142 6.18 -2.75 -4.80
C GLY A 142 6.50 -4.23 -4.84
N ALA A 143 7.49 -4.67 -4.06
CA ALA A 143 7.79 -6.08 -3.89
C ALA A 143 8.14 -6.40 -2.44
N CYS A 144 7.73 -7.60 -2.01
CA CYS A 144 8.16 -8.20 -0.77
C CYS A 144 8.63 -9.64 -0.99
N ALA A 145 9.56 -10.11 -0.15
CA ALA A 145 10.14 -11.43 -0.26
C ALA A 145 10.18 -12.17 1.09
N VAL A 146 9.51 -13.31 1.18
CA VAL A 146 9.32 -14.05 2.44
C VAL A 146 9.55 -15.55 2.27
N THR A 147 9.57 -16.30 3.38
CA THR A 147 9.74 -17.76 3.37
C THR A 147 8.41 -18.50 3.19
N PHE A 148 8.49 -19.79 2.88
CA PHE A 148 7.36 -20.65 2.55
C PHE A 148 6.38 -20.79 3.72
N THR A 149 5.07 -20.77 3.41
CA THR A 149 3.93 -20.97 4.31
C THR A 149 3.89 -20.09 5.56
N VAL A 150 4.81 -20.22 6.52
CA VAL A 150 4.75 -19.43 7.76
C VAL A 150 4.89 -17.94 7.49
N GLY A 151 5.76 -17.57 6.54
CA GLY A 151 5.93 -16.18 6.14
C GLY A 151 4.81 -15.71 5.22
N SER A 152 4.53 -16.48 4.17
CA SER A 152 3.47 -16.14 3.21
C SER A 152 2.08 -16.02 3.86
N LEU A 153 1.72 -16.89 4.81
CA LEU A 153 0.42 -16.81 5.49
C LEU A 153 0.31 -15.61 6.44
N SER A 154 1.39 -15.11 7.02
CA SER A 154 1.36 -13.83 7.74
C SER A 154 1.26 -12.63 6.78
N LEU A 155 1.89 -12.73 5.61
CA LEU A 155 1.88 -11.70 4.57
C LEU A 155 0.51 -11.51 3.88
N ILE A 156 -0.33 -12.55 3.86
CA ILE A 156 -1.57 -12.57 3.06
C ILE A 156 -2.51 -11.40 3.35
N ASN A 157 -2.58 -10.93 4.60
CA ASN A 157 -3.43 -9.81 5.00
C ASN A 157 -3.02 -8.50 4.29
N ALA A 158 -1.72 -8.21 4.22
CA ALA A 158 -1.22 -7.06 3.48
C ALA A 158 -1.48 -7.18 1.97
N ILE A 159 -1.36 -8.38 1.41
CA ILE A 159 -1.62 -8.63 -0.02
C ILE A 159 -3.11 -8.48 -0.36
N ALA A 160 -4.00 -8.92 0.52
CA ALA A 160 -5.44 -8.66 0.40
C ALA A 160 -5.75 -7.16 0.43
N GLY A 161 -5.09 -6.40 1.33
CA GLY A 161 -5.15 -4.93 1.36
C GLY A 161 -4.74 -4.30 0.04
N ALA A 162 -3.55 -4.63 -0.46
CA ALA A 162 -3.04 -4.16 -1.74
C ALA A 162 -3.97 -4.52 -2.92
N TYR A 163 -4.59 -5.70 -2.89
CA TYR A 163 -5.57 -6.10 -3.89
C TYR A 163 -6.80 -5.19 -3.87
N SER A 164 -7.31 -4.85 -2.68
CA SER A 164 -8.49 -4.00 -2.51
C SER A 164 -8.25 -2.54 -2.95
N GLU A 165 -7.00 -2.09 -2.89
CA GLU A 165 -6.57 -0.71 -3.21
C GLU A 165 -5.97 -0.57 -4.62
N ASP A 166 -6.09 -1.60 -5.46
CA ASP A 166 -5.55 -1.61 -6.84
C ASP A 166 -4.03 -1.33 -6.91
N LEU A 167 -3.27 -1.94 -5.99
CA LEU A 167 -1.82 -1.78 -5.93
C LEU A 167 -1.12 -2.99 -6.57
N PRO A 168 -0.22 -2.77 -7.54
CA PRO A 168 0.64 -3.81 -8.07
C PRO A 168 1.76 -4.13 -7.07
N VAL A 169 1.59 -5.22 -6.33
CA VAL A 169 2.56 -5.75 -5.36
C VAL A 169 3.01 -7.15 -5.76
N ILE A 170 4.32 -7.35 -5.90
CA ILE A 170 4.91 -8.66 -6.22
C ILE A 170 5.26 -9.37 -4.91
N CYS A 171 4.51 -10.41 -4.56
CA CYS A 171 4.82 -11.31 -3.46
C CYS A 171 5.75 -12.41 -3.95
N ILE A 172 7.00 -12.41 -3.47
CA ILE A 172 8.02 -13.41 -3.81
C ILE A 172 8.20 -14.35 -2.62
N VAL A 173 8.05 -15.65 -2.83
CA VAL A 173 8.15 -16.65 -1.77
C VAL A 173 9.24 -17.66 -2.11
N GLY A 174 10.18 -17.86 -1.19
CA GLY A 174 11.10 -18.99 -1.29
C GLY A 174 10.33 -20.29 -1.08
N GLY A 175 10.26 -21.14 -2.09
CA GLY A 175 9.50 -22.39 -2.08
C GLY A 175 10.36 -23.62 -1.76
N PRO A 176 9.71 -24.80 -1.57
CA PRO A 176 10.39 -26.08 -1.35
C PRO A 176 11.41 -26.42 -2.42
N ASN A 177 12.29 -27.37 -2.12
CA ASN A 177 13.18 -27.94 -3.12
C ASN A 177 12.35 -28.60 -4.24
N SER A 178 12.73 -28.38 -5.50
CA SER A 178 11.99 -28.91 -6.65
C SER A 178 11.89 -30.44 -6.64
N ASN A 179 12.83 -31.15 -6.00
CA ASN A 179 12.82 -32.61 -5.86
C ASN A 179 11.77 -33.15 -4.88
N ASP A 180 11.16 -32.29 -4.06
CA ASP A 180 10.19 -32.73 -3.06
C ASP A 180 8.74 -32.69 -3.59
N TYR A 181 8.48 -31.94 -4.66
CA TYR A 181 7.19 -31.93 -5.33
C TYR A 181 6.84 -33.34 -5.87
N GLY A 182 5.60 -33.78 -5.65
CA GLY A 182 5.14 -35.12 -6.02
C GLY A 182 5.66 -36.25 -5.13
N SER A 183 6.45 -35.93 -4.09
CA SER A 183 6.86 -36.89 -3.07
C SER A 183 5.83 -36.99 -1.93
N LYS A 184 5.96 -37.99 -1.05
CA LYS A 184 5.18 -38.10 0.19
C LYS A 184 5.87 -37.45 1.40
N LYS A 185 6.94 -36.69 1.17
CA LYS A 185 7.69 -36.06 2.24
C LYS A 185 6.87 -34.93 2.85
N ILE A 186 6.97 -34.81 4.17
CA ILE A 186 6.43 -33.70 4.93
C ILE A 186 7.61 -32.79 5.25
N LEU A 187 7.51 -31.52 4.90
CA LEU A 187 8.56 -30.53 5.13
C LEU A 187 8.23 -29.69 6.37
N HIS A 188 9.27 -29.13 7.01
CA HIS A 188 9.08 -28.04 7.97
C HIS A 188 8.45 -26.84 7.25
N HIS A 189 7.81 -25.94 8.01
CA HIS A 189 6.96 -24.88 7.45
C HIS A 189 5.83 -25.42 6.55
N THR A 190 5.22 -26.55 6.91
CA THR A 190 3.95 -27.02 6.34
C THR A 190 2.97 -27.36 7.45
N ILE A 191 1.70 -27.63 7.13
CA ILE A 191 0.71 -28.06 8.13
C ILE A 191 0.82 -29.57 8.45
N GLY A 192 1.92 -30.23 8.06
CA GLY A 192 2.12 -31.66 8.27
C GLY A 192 1.56 -32.54 7.15
N LEU A 193 1.27 -31.97 5.97
CA LEU A 193 0.78 -32.71 4.80
C LEU A 193 1.76 -32.59 3.63
N PRO A 194 1.90 -33.63 2.77
CA PRO A 194 2.68 -33.57 1.54
C PRO A 194 1.93 -32.83 0.42
N ASP A 195 1.40 -31.64 0.73
CA ASP A 195 0.68 -30.77 -0.18
C ASP A 195 1.25 -29.34 -0.10
N PHE A 196 2.13 -29.01 -1.04
CA PHE A 196 2.76 -27.69 -1.13
C PHE A 196 1.88 -26.67 -1.85
N GLY A 197 0.69 -27.06 -2.32
CA GLY A 197 -0.29 -26.17 -2.93
C GLY A 197 -1.18 -25.44 -1.93
N GLN A 198 -1.06 -25.73 -0.63
CA GLN A 198 -1.91 -25.17 0.42
C GLN A 198 -1.89 -23.64 0.50
N GLU A 199 -0.71 -23.02 0.52
CA GLU A 199 -0.56 -21.57 0.60
C GLU A 199 -1.02 -20.90 -0.69
N LEU A 200 -0.76 -21.51 -1.85
CA LEU A 200 -1.22 -21.01 -3.14
C LEU A 200 -2.73 -20.86 -3.16
N ARG A 201 -3.47 -21.87 -2.66
CA ARG A 201 -4.93 -21.81 -2.55
C ARG A 201 -5.42 -20.66 -1.67
N CYS A 202 -4.70 -20.32 -0.60
CA CYS A 202 -5.03 -19.15 0.22
C CYS A 202 -4.90 -17.85 -0.58
N PHE A 203 -3.87 -17.72 -1.42
CA PHE A 203 -3.60 -16.51 -2.20
C PHE A 203 -4.47 -16.33 -3.45
N GLN A 204 -5.23 -17.35 -3.88
CA GLN A 204 -5.98 -17.34 -5.14
C GLN A 204 -6.96 -16.16 -5.28
N ASN A 205 -7.59 -15.73 -4.18
CA ASN A 205 -8.60 -14.66 -4.20
C ASN A 205 -8.01 -13.26 -3.95
N VAL A 206 -6.72 -13.18 -3.63
CA VAL A 206 -6.04 -11.93 -3.26
C VAL A 206 -4.87 -11.60 -4.19
N THR A 207 -4.75 -12.34 -5.30
CA THR A 207 -3.76 -12.10 -6.36
C THR A 207 -4.41 -12.26 -7.73
N CYS A 208 -3.97 -11.48 -8.72
CA CYS A 208 -4.47 -11.59 -10.10
C CYS A 208 -3.75 -12.69 -10.91
N TYR A 209 -2.59 -13.14 -10.44
CA TYR A 209 -1.79 -14.18 -11.08
C TYR A 209 -0.88 -14.86 -10.07
N GLN A 210 -0.63 -16.16 -10.27
CA GLN A 210 0.27 -16.96 -9.44
C GLN A 210 1.22 -17.76 -10.33
N ALA A 211 2.51 -17.74 -10.00
CA ALA A 211 3.55 -18.51 -10.68
C ALA A 211 4.31 -19.39 -9.69
N ILE A 212 4.56 -20.64 -10.08
CA ILE A 212 5.44 -21.57 -9.36
C ILE A 212 6.64 -21.86 -10.28
N ILE A 213 7.82 -21.50 -9.81
CA ILE A 213 9.09 -21.70 -10.50
C ILE A 213 9.74 -22.96 -9.92
N ASP A 214 9.41 -24.09 -10.51
CA ASP A 214 9.83 -25.45 -10.16
C ASP A 214 10.73 -26.10 -11.23
N ASN A 215 10.93 -25.41 -12.35
CA ASN A 215 11.78 -25.81 -13.46
C ASN A 215 12.40 -24.58 -14.14
N LEU A 216 13.61 -24.72 -14.70
CA LEU A 216 14.36 -23.60 -15.28
C LEU A 216 13.98 -23.29 -16.74
N GLU A 217 13.54 -24.28 -17.50
CA GLU A 217 13.27 -24.14 -18.94
C GLU A 217 12.14 -23.12 -19.21
N ASP A 218 11.15 -23.02 -18.32
CA ASP A 218 9.99 -22.13 -18.42
C ASP A 218 10.01 -20.99 -17.39
N ALA A 219 11.01 -20.94 -16.49
CA ALA A 219 11.11 -19.94 -15.43
C ALA A 219 11.07 -18.50 -15.96
N GLN A 220 11.78 -18.24 -17.05
CA GLN A 220 11.81 -16.92 -17.69
C GLN A 220 10.39 -16.48 -18.09
N TRP A 221 9.66 -17.35 -18.79
CA TRP A 221 8.32 -17.08 -19.27
C TRP A 221 7.32 -16.88 -18.12
N LYS A 222 7.38 -17.73 -17.09
CA LYS A 222 6.50 -17.63 -15.91
C LYS A 222 6.72 -16.33 -15.14
N ILE A 223 7.98 -15.94 -14.91
CA ILE A 223 8.32 -14.67 -14.22
C ILE A 223 7.82 -13.47 -15.04
N ASP A 224 8.15 -13.43 -16.33
CA ASP A 224 7.75 -12.32 -17.21
C ASP A 224 6.23 -12.20 -17.30
N THR A 225 5.53 -13.32 -17.44
CA THR A 225 4.07 -13.35 -17.48
C THR A 225 3.47 -12.84 -16.17
N ALA A 226 4.00 -13.28 -15.03
CA ALA A 226 3.52 -12.84 -13.73
C ALA A 226 3.70 -11.33 -13.56
N ILE A 227 4.91 -10.80 -13.83
CA ILE A 227 5.20 -9.37 -13.73
C ILE A 227 4.32 -8.56 -14.70
N SER A 228 4.17 -9.01 -15.95
CA SER A 228 3.25 -8.38 -16.90
C SER A 228 1.82 -8.32 -16.34
N LYS A 229 1.30 -9.40 -15.76
CA LYS A 229 -0.04 -9.45 -15.17
C LYS A 229 -0.20 -8.49 -13.98
N CYS A 230 0.81 -8.40 -13.12
CA CYS A 230 0.84 -7.44 -12.01
C CYS A 230 0.65 -5.99 -12.52
N LEU A 231 1.43 -5.62 -13.54
CA LEU A 231 1.43 -4.27 -14.11
C LEU A 231 0.17 -3.97 -14.96
N GLU A 232 -0.32 -4.96 -15.73
CA GLU A 232 -1.50 -4.81 -16.59
C GLU A 232 -2.80 -4.64 -15.81
N GLU A 233 -2.93 -5.39 -14.72
CA GLU A 233 -4.13 -5.38 -13.86
C GLU A 233 -4.04 -4.33 -12.75
N GLY A 234 -2.83 -3.88 -12.39
CA GLY A 234 -2.63 -3.04 -11.21
C GLY A 234 -3.03 -3.78 -9.94
N LYS A 235 -2.64 -5.06 -9.84
CA LYS A 235 -3.04 -5.96 -8.76
C LYS A 235 -1.86 -6.81 -8.27
N PRO A 236 -1.92 -7.31 -7.03
CA PRO A 236 -0.86 -8.17 -6.52
C PRO A 236 -0.73 -9.50 -7.28
N ILE A 237 0.49 -10.02 -7.31
CA ILE A 237 0.81 -11.36 -7.84
C ILE A 237 1.58 -12.19 -6.82
N TYR A 238 1.58 -13.49 -7.03
CA TYR A 238 2.34 -14.45 -6.25
C TYR A 238 3.39 -15.15 -7.11
N ILE A 239 4.65 -15.21 -6.67
CA ILE A 239 5.72 -15.99 -7.31
C ILE A 239 6.39 -16.85 -6.23
N SER A 240 6.22 -18.17 -6.29
CA SER A 240 6.99 -19.12 -5.47
C SER A 240 8.15 -19.70 -6.27
N ILE A 241 9.34 -19.74 -5.69
CA ILE A 241 10.58 -20.15 -6.36
C ILE A 241 11.26 -21.26 -5.58
N CYS A 242 11.44 -22.43 -6.19
CA CYS A 242 12.12 -23.54 -5.54
C CYS A 242 13.55 -23.17 -5.16
N CYS A 243 13.89 -23.32 -3.87
CA CYS A 243 15.13 -22.79 -3.29
C CYS A 243 16.42 -23.30 -3.97
N ASN A 244 16.40 -24.53 -4.50
CA ASN A 244 17.54 -25.17 -5.16
C ASN A 244 17.77 -24.73 -6.62
N LEU A 245 16.86 -23.97 -7.22
CA LEU A 245 16.96 -23.55 -8.62
C LEU A 245 17.64 -22.19 -8.80
N VAL A 246 17.63 -21.36 -7.77
CA VAL A 246 18.02 -19.94 -7.81
C VAL A 246 19.42 -19.72 -8.39
N ALA A 247 20.38 -20.58 -8.00
CA ALA A 247 21.79 -20.44 -8.32
C ALA A 247 22.24 -21.21 -9.58
N ILE A 248 21.35 -22.00 -10.20
CA ILE A 248 21.71 -22.83 -11.34
C ILE A 248 21.83 -21.94 -12.59
N PRO A 249 22.97 -21.94 -13.30
CA PRO A 249 23.12 -21.17 -14.51
C PRO A 249 22.25 -21.73 -15.65
N HIS A 250 21.60 -20.84 -16.40
CA HIS A 250 20.80 -21.22 -17.56
C HIS A 250 20.92 -20.19 -18.69
N PRO A 251 21.06 -20.60 -19.97
CA PRO A 251 21.28 -19.67 -21.08
C PRO A 251 20.17 -18.61 -21.23
N SER A 252 18.91 -18.95 -20.94
CA SER A 252 17.76 -18.03 -21.09
C SER A 252 17.84 -16.79 -20.19
N PHE A 253 18.62 -16.83 -19.11
CA PHE A 253 18.80 -15.70 -18.19
C PHE A 253 19.90 -14.72 -18.62
N SER A 254 20.64 -15.03 -19.68
CA SER A 254 21.89 -14.32 -20.02
C SER A 254 21.68 -13.08 -20.90
N ALA A 255 20.47 -12.86 -21.40
CA ALA A 255 20.17 -11.75 -22.30
C ALA A 255 20.46 -10.39 -21.65
N GLN A 256 21.18 -9.54 -22.37
CA GLN A 256 21.46 -8.14 -22.01
C GLN A 256 21.40 -7.29 -23.30
N PRO A 257 20.45 -6.34 -23.42
CA PRO A 257 19.37 -6.05 -22.47
C PRO A 257 18.37 -7.20 -22.35
N LEU A 258 17.58 -7.21 -21.25
CA LEU A 258 16.48 -8.16 -21.09
C LEU A 258 15.44 -7.99 -22.21
N ILE A 259 14.81 -9.09 -22.61
CA ILE A 259 13.69 -9.06 -23.56
C ILE A 259 12.58 -8.17 -22.97
N PRO A 260 12.05 -7.17 -23.68
CA PRO A 260 10.98 -6.32 -23.16
C PRO A 260 9.76 -7.13 -22.69
N LEU A 261 9.15 -6.71 -21.59
CA LEU A 261 7.90 -7.33 -21.13
C LEU A 261 6.81 -7.13 -22.18
N SER A 262 6.05 -8.19 -22.45
CA SER A 262 4.86 -8.09 -23.31
C SER A 262 3.74 -7.46 -22.47
N LEU A 263 3.52 -6.16 -22.68
CA LEU A 263 2.41 -5.41 -22.09
C LEU A 263 1.49 -4.99 -23.24
N SER A 264 0.26 -5.51 -23.25
CA SER A 264 -0.69 -5.17 -24.31
C SER A 264 -1.27 -3.77 -24.08
N PRO A 265 -1.15 -2.81 -25.02
CA PRO A 265 -1.76 -1.51 -24.85
C PRO A 265 -3.28 -1.64 -24.87
N LYS A 266 -3.95 -1.22 -23.78
CA LYS A 266 -5.40 -1.09 -23.75
C LYS A 266 -5.81 0.07 -24.65
N GLN A 267 -6.86 -0.09 -25.45
CA GLN A 267 -7.38 0.92 -26.36
C GLN A 267 -8.89 1.06 -26.20
N SER A 268 -9.39 2.29 -26.32
CA SER A 268 -10.83 2.56 -26.36
C SER A 268 -11.43 2.13 -27.70
N ASN A 269 -12.64 1.58 -27.66
CA ASN A 269 -13.46 1.44 -28.86
C ASN A 269 -13.95 2.83 -29.30
N GLN A 270 -13.47 3.31 -30.45
CA GLN A 270 -13.72 4.67 -30.90
C GLN A 270 -15.21 4.98 -31.14
N MET A 271 -16.00 4.01 -31.62
CA MET A 271 -17.44 4.19 -31.83
C MET A 271 -18.18 4.29 -30.50
N ALA A 272 -17.83 3.44 -29.53
CA ALA A 272 -18.39 3.50 -28.18
C ALA A 272 -18.00 4.81 -27.48
N LEU A 273 -16.75 5.26 -27.63
CA LEU A 273 -16.25 6.52 -27.10
C LEU A 273 -17.06 7.72 -27.63
N GLU A 274 -17.22 7.86 -28.94
CA GLU A 274 -17.98 8.98 -29.52
C GLU A 274 -19.45 8.95 -29.06
N ALA A 275 -20.09 7.77 -29.04
CA ALA A 275 -21.47 7.62 -28.59
C ALA A 275 -21.65 7.98 -27.10
N ALA A 276 -20.71 7.57 -26.25
CA ALA A 276 -20.72 7.92 -24.83
C ALA A 276 -20.50 9.42 -24.62
N VAL A 277 -19.52 10.01 -25.31
CA VAL A 277 -19.19 11.44 -25.21
C VAL A 277 -20.36 12.31 -25.65
N GLU A 278 -20.99 11.98 -26.78
CA GLU A 278 -22.16 12.71 -27.29
C GLU A 278 -23.32 12.64 -26.29
N LYS A 279 -23.63 11.45 -25.77
CA LYS A 279 -24.71 11.29 -24.79
C LYS A 279 -24.43 12.02 -23.48
N ALA A 280 -23.17 12.00 -22.99
CA ALA A 280 -22.76 12.73 -21.80
C ALA A 280 -22.86 14.25 -22.01
N ALA A 281 -22.39 14.75 -23.15
CA ALA A 281 -22.47 16.15 -23.49
C ALA A 281 -23.93 16.63 -23.58
N GLN A 282 -24.83 15.84 -24.19
CA GLN A 282 -26.26 16.17 -24.25
C GLN A 282 -26.88 16.29 -22.86
N LEU A 283 -26.61 15.35 -21.96
CA LEU A 283 -27.14 15.35 -20.59
C LEU A 283 -26.57 16.50 -19.76
N LEU A 284 -25.25 16.71 -19.81
CA LEU A 284 -24.56 17.68 -18.97
C LEU A 284 -24.74 19.13 -19.46
N ASN A 285 -24.77 19.37 -20.78
CA ASN A 285 -24.99 20.72 -21.33
C ASN A 285 -26.43 21.23 -21.15
N THR A 286 -27.39 20.35 -20.86
CA THR A 286 -28.79 20.72 -20.58
C THR A 286 -29.08 20.83 -19.08
N ALA A 287 -28.13 20.43 -18.23
CA ALA A 287 -28.24 20.52 -16.77
C ALA A 287 -28.11 21.96 -16.30
N ILE A 288 -28.90 22.33 -15.28
CA ILE A 288 -28.87 23.66 -14.67
C ILE A 288 -27.76 23.71 -13.61
N LYS A 289 -27.62 22.67 -12.78
CA LYS A 289 -26.67 22.59 -11.66
C LYS A 289 -25.87 21.28 -11.70
N PRO A 290 -25.01 21.08 -12.72
CA PRO A 290 -24.17 19.90 -12.81
C PRO A 290 -23.01 19.93 -11.81
N VAL A 291 -22.58 18.76 -11.35
CA VAL A 291 -21.45 18.58 -10.40
C VAL A 291 -20.52 17.45 -10.84
N MET A 292 -19.25 17.50 -10.44
CA MET A 292 -18.25 16.44 -10.69
C MET A 292 -17.74 15.84 -9.39
N ILE A 293 -17.59 14.51 -9.35
CA ILE A 293 -17.03 13.79 -8.20
C ILE A 293 -15.91 12.88 -8.70
N GLY A 294 -14.68 13.08 -8.21
CA GLY A 294 -13.54 12.20 -8.48
C GLY A 294 -13.43 11.08 -7.45
N GLY A 295 -13.04 9.88 -7.87
CA GLY A 295 -12.90 8.72 -7.00
C GLY A 295 -11.57 8.00 -7.15
N LYS A 296 -11.33 6.99 -6.30
CA LYS A 296 -10.01 6.35 -6.14
C LYS A 296 -9.43 5.74 -7.42
N LYS A 297 -10.27 5.39 -8.41
CA LYS A 297 -9.80 4.86 -9.70
C LYS A 297 -9.14 5.90 -10.62
N LEU A 298 -9.09 7.18 -10.22
CA LEU A 298 -8.35 8.21 -10.96
C LEU A 298 -6.86 7.88 -11.06
N ARG A 299 -6.25 7.39 -9.98
CA ARG A 299 -4.82 7.03 -9.91
C ARG A 299 -4.46 5.81 -10.78
N PRO A 300 -5.05 4.61 -10.59
CA PRO A 300 -4.67 3.43 -11.37
C PRO A 300 -4.95 3.58 -12.88
N THR A 301 -5.93 4.41 -13.27
CA THR A 301 -6.21 4.69 -14.69
C THR A 301 -5.41 5.84 -15.28
N LYS A 302 -4.56 6.52 -14.48
CA LYS A 302 -3.79 7.71 -14.85
C LYS A 302 -4.68 8.83 -15.42
N SER A 303 -5.81 9.08 -14.76
CA SER A 303 -6.86 9.98 -15.23
C SER A 303 -6.97 11.31 -14.46
N GLN A 304 -6.01 11.60 -13.56
CA GLN A 304 -6.00 12.84 -12.77
C GLN A 304 -5.92 14.11 -13.63
N GLU A 305 -4.97 14.17 -14.56
CA GLU A 305 -4.82 15.31 -15.49
C GLU A 305 -6.06 15.49 -16.41
N PRO A 306 -6.57 14.45 -17.10
CA PRO A 306 -7.81 14.57 -17.87
C PRO A 306 -9.02 15.02 -17.02
N PHE A 307 -9.09 14.63 -15.75
CA PHE A 307 -10.15 15.04 -14.83
C PHE A 307 -10.06 16.52 -14.47
N ILE A 308 -8.85 17.05 -14.24
CA ILE A 308 -8.58 18.48 -14.05
C ILE A 308 -8.96 19.28 -15.30
N GLU A 309 -8.59 18.80 -16.47
CA GLU A 309 -8.90 19.48 -17.73
C GLU A 309 -10.41 19.50 -18.04
N LEU A 310 -11.12 18.42 -17.70
CA LEU A 310 -12.58 18.41 -17.75
C LEU A 310 -13.18 19.45 -16.80
N ALA A 311 -12.69 19.55 -15.56
CA ALA A 311 -13.14 20.53 -14.59
C ALA A 311 -12.89 21.98 -15.05
N ASN A 312 -11.73 22.25 -15.64
CA ASN A 312 -11.39 23.55 -16.24
C ASN A 312 -12.35 23.91 -17.38
N ALA A 313 -12.67 22.94 -18.26
CA ALA A 313 -13.54 23.17 -19.42
C ALA A 313 -15.00 23.43 -19.04
N CYS A 314 -15.53 22.69 -18.06
CA CYS A 314 -16.95 22.76 -17.71
C CYS A 314 -17.26 23.77 -16.61
N GLY A 315 -16.29 24.12 -15.75
CA GLY A 315 -16.48 25.06 -14.65
C GLY A 315 -17.42 24.55 -13.53
N TYR A 316 -17.64 23.24 -13.43
CA TYR A 316 -18.51 22.65 -12.40
C TYR A 316 -17.81 22.69 -11.03
N PRO A 317 -18.56 22.69 -9.92
CA PRO A 317 -17.96 22.37 -8.63
C PRO A 317 -17.47 20.92 -8.63
N VAL A 318 -16.30 20.71 -8.05
CA VAL A 318 -15.60 19.43 -8.01
C VAL A 318 -15.46 18.98 -6.57
N ALA A 319 -16.00 17.81 -6.26
CA ALA A 319 -15.71 17.09 -5.03
C ALA A 319 -14.85 15.86 -5.34
N VAL A 320 -14.29 15.25 -4.31
CA VAL A 320 -13.70 13.90 -4.40
C VAL A 320 -14.28 13.00 -3.32
N THR A 321 -14.33 11.70 -3.56
CA THR A 321 -14.63 10.74 -2.49
C THR A 321 -13.46 10.64 -1.51
N PRO A 322 -13.67 10.21 -0.26
CA PRO A 322 -12.63 10.11 0.76
C PRO A 322 -11.32 9.45 0.31
N SER A 323 -11.39 8.31 -0.39
CA SER A 323 -10.18 7.61 -0.86
C SER A 323 -9.48 8.32 -2.03
N ALA A 324 -10.08 9.36 -2.59
CA ALA A 324 -9.54 10.17 -3.68
C ALA A 324 -9.01 11.53 -3.21
N LYS A 325 -8.95 11.77 -1.90
CA LYS A 325 -8.29 12.95 -1.35
C LYS A 325 -6.84 13.05 -1.85
N GLY A 326 -6.43 14.28 -2.19
CA GLY A 326 -5.12 14.54 -2.80
C GLY A 326 -5.00 14.17 -4.28
N MET A 327 -5.99 13.52 -4.90
CA MET A 327 -5.95 13.19 -6.34
C MET A 327 -6.40 14.35 -7.25
N PHE A 328 -7.06 15.36 -6.68
CA PHE A 328 -7.43 16.61 -7.33
C PHE A 328 -6.80 17.79 -6.56
N PRO A 329 -6.24 18.82 -7.22
CA PRO A 329 -5.57 19.92 -6.55
C PRO A 329 -6.57 20.71 -5.69
N GLU A 330 -6.39 20.69 -4.37
CA GLU A 330 -7.31 21.37 -3.43
C GLU A 330 -7.25 22.90 -3.51
N SER A 331 -6.20 23.45 -4.15
CA SER A 331 -6.08 24.87 -4.48
C SER A 331 -6.91 25.29 -5.70
N HIS A 332 -7.52 24.33 -6.42
CA HIS A 332 -8.34 24.64 -7.59
C HIS A 332 -9.59 25.42 -7.16
N PRO A 333 -9.95 26.52 -7.85
CA PRO A 333 -11.01 27.41 -7.39
C PRO A 333 -12.37 26.72 -7.24
N HIS A 334 -12.65 25.71 -8.05
CA HIS A 334 -13.93 24.98 -7.99
C HIS A 334 -13.90 23.73 -7.10
N PHE A 335 -12.81 23.47 -6.37
CA PHE A 335 -12.79 22.37 -5.41
C PHE A 335 -13.69 22.70 -4.22
N ILE A 336 -14.69 21.87 -3.96
CA ILE A 336 -15.66 22.05 -2.87
C ILE A 336 -15.45 21.08 -1.70
N GLY A 337 -14.41 20.22 -1.77
CA GLY A 337 -14.02 19.33 -0.68
C GLY A 337 -14.36 17.85 -0.92
N ILE A 338 -14.56 17.14 0.19
CA ILE A 338 -14.81 15.70 0.23
C ILE A 338 -16.32 15.45 0.26
N TYR A 339 -16.81 14.66 -0.70
CA TYR A 339 -18.18 14.16 -0.70
C TYR A 339 -18.25 12.80 -0.01
N TRP A 340 -18.81 12.79 1.20
CA TRP A 340 -18.87 11.62 2.08
C TRP A 340 -20.19 11.57 2.86
N GLY A 341 -21.32 11.78 2.17
CA GLY A 341 -22.64 11.74 2.80
C GLY A 341 -22.79 12.78 3.90
N THR A 342 -23.29 12.39 5.07
CA THR A 342 -23.51 13.31 6.20
C THR A 342 -22.22 13.89 6.78
N VAL A 343 -21.09 13.20 6.58
CA VAL A 343 -19.76 13.64 7.05
C VAL A 343 -18.94 14.33 5.94
N SER A 344 -19.62 14.86 4.92
CA SER A 344 -18.99 15.64 3.85
C SER A 344 -18.32 16.91 4.38
N SER A 345 -17.40 17.47 3.60
CA SER A 345 -16.94 18.85 3.81
C SER A 345 -18.13 19.83 3.81
N ALA A 346 -17.99 20.94 4.54
CA ALA A 346 -19.06 21.94 4.71
C ALA A 346 -19.73 22.30 3.38
N TYR A 347 -21.05 22.10 3.31
CA TYR A 347 -21.91 22.37 2.14
C TYR A 347 -21.64 21.53 0.88
N CYS A 348 -20.64 20.63 0.91
CA CYS A 348 -20.30 19.77 -0.22
C CYS A 348 -21.39 18.73 -0.47
N GLY A 349 -21.85 18.05 0.58
CA GLY A 349 -22.91 17.05 0.50
C GLY A 349 -24.19 17.63 -0.09
N GLU A 350 -24.66 18.74 0.45
CA GLU A 350 -25.86 19.44 -0.01
C GLU A 350 -25.73 19.87 -1.47
N THR A 351 -24.57 20.38 -1.88
CA THR A 351 -24.32 20.80 -3.27
C THR A 351 -24.40 19.62 -4.24
N VAL A 352 -23.81 18.48 -3.88
CA VAL A 352 -23.82 17.27 -4.70
C VAL A 352 -25.23 16.65 -4.77
N GLU A 353 -25.93 16.58 -3.64
CA GLU A 353 -27.22 15.87 -3.56
C GLU A 353 -28.37 16.63 -4.23
N ILE A 354 -28.35 17.97 -4.22
CA ILE A 354 -29.37 18.77 -4.92
C ILE A 354 -29.12 18.91 -6.42
N ALA A 355 -27.95 18.49 -6.93
CA ALA A 355 -27.56 18.59 -8.33
C ALA A 355 -28.62 17.93 -9.24
N ASP A 356 -28.81 18.47 -10.45
CA ASP A 356 -29.75 17.92 -11.43
C ASP A 356 -29.06 17.05 -12.50
N ALA A 357 -27.72 17.05 -12.51
CA ALA A 357 -26.87 16.08 -13.16
C ALA A 357 -25.56 15.91 -12.37
N SER A 358 -25.02 14.70 -12.33
CA SER A 358 -23.72 14.43 -11.71
C SER A 358 -22.89 13.49 -12.58
N ILE A 359 -21.57 13.66 -12.54
CA ILE A 359 -20.62 12.73 -13.15
C ILE A 359 -19.64 12.25 -12.07
N PHE A 360 -19.69 10.95 -11.80
CA PHE A 360 -18.79 10.27 -10.88
C PHE A 360 -17.68 9.62 -11.69
N VAL A 361 -16.45 10.06 -11.49
CA VAL A 361 -15.28 9.63 -12.25
C VAL A 361 -14.40 8.76 -11.38
N GLY A 362 -14.44 7.45 -11.62
CA GLY A 362 -13.64 6.49 -10.88
C GLY A 362 -14.07 6.28 -9.43
N ALA A 363 -15.29 6.67 -9.08
CA ALA A 363 -15.86 6.43 -7.75
C ALA A 363 -16.20 4.96 -7.56
N THR A 364 -15.77 4.40 -6.44
CA THR A 364 -16.25 3.10 -5.92
C THR A 364 -17.16 3.43 -4.76
N LEU A 365 -18.44 3.04 -4.84
CA LEU A 365 -19.45 3.39 -3.84
C LEU A 365 -19.70 2.19 -2.90
N ASP A 366 -18.68 1.85 -2.13
CA ASP A 366 -18.73 0.81 -1.09
C ASP A 366 -19.32 1.32 0.22
N GLU A 367 -19.44 0.45 1.23
CA GLU A 367 -20.07 0.77 2.51
C GLU A 367 -19.40 1.96 3.22
N LEU A 368 -18.07 2.03 3.20
CA LEU A 368 -17.30 3.09 3.87
C LEU A 368 -17.37 4.39 3.08
N GLU A 369 -17.17 4.36 1.75
CA GLU A 369 -17.28 5.54 0.88
C GLU A 369 -18.68 6.18 0.90
N THR A 370 -19.71 5.39 1.23
CA THR A 370 -21.11 5.84 1.20
C THR A 370 -21.74 6.08 2.57
N VAL A 371 -20.96 6.00 3.65
CA VAL A 371 -21.44 6.07 5.03
C VAL A 371 -22.60 5.10 5.25
N ALA A 372 -22.33 3.82 5.08
CA ALA A 372 -23.29 2.74 5.21
C ALA A 372 -24.46 2.82 4.20
N PHE A 373 -24.15 3.11 2.93
CA PHE A 373 -25.09 3.22 1.81
C PHE A 373 -26.14 4.34 1.95
N THR A 374 -25.80 5.42 2.66
CA THR A 374 -26.74 6.51 2.97
C THR A 374 -26.68 7.72 2.04
N LEU A 375 -25.75 7.75 1.07
CA LEU A 375 -25.66 8.84 0.09
C LEU A 375 -26.99 9.08 -0.64
N THR A 376 -27.43 10.35 -0.73
CA THR A 376 -28.74 10.70 -1.30
C THR A 376 -28.70 11.39 -2.66
N TYR A 377 -27.54 11.37 -3.34
CA TYR A 377 -27.43 11.88 -4.71
C TYR A 377 -28.44 11.22 -5.66
N LYS A 378 -28.88 11.99 -6.66
CA LYS A 378 -29.88 11.55 -7.64
C LYS A 378 -29.30 10.52 -8.60
N LYS A 379 -29.36 9.24 -8.25
CA LYS A 379 -28.86 8.10 -9.06
C LYS A 379 -29.40 8.10 -10.50
N ASN A 380 -30.66 8.50 -10.69
CA ASN A 380 -31.29 8.65 -12.02
C ASN A 380 -30.79 9.86 -12.84
N LYS A 381 -29.80 10.59 -12.34
CA LYS A 381 -29.13 11.74 -12.96
C LYS A 381 -27.60 11.64 -12.90
N ALA A 382 -27.08 10.48 -12.50
CA ALA A 382 -25.64 10.26 -12.31
C ALA A 382 -25.04 9.44 -13.47
N ILE A 383 -24.03 10.00 -14.13
CA ILE A 383 -23.15 9.27 -15.06
C ILE A 383 -22.03 8.65 -14.24
N MET A 384 -21.83 7.34 -14.34
CA MET A 384 -20.71 6.64 -13.71
C MET A 384 -19.65 6.36 -14.76
N VAL A 385 -18.47 6.96 -14.61
CA VAL A 385 -17.29 6.68 -15.44
C VAL A 385 -16.44 5.69 -14.65
N GLU A 386 -16.47 4.43 -15.06
CA GLU A 386 -15.64 3.37 -14.50
C GLU A 386 -14.28 3.32 -15.21
N ALA A 387 -13.42 2.36 -14.87
CA ALA A 387 -12.08 2.26 -15.45
C ALA A 387 -12.09 2.00 -16.97
N ASP A 388 -13.03 1.18 -17.43
CA ASP A 388 -13.11 0.67 -18.81
C ASP A 388 -14.46 0.92 -19.50
N ARG A 389 -15.38 1.68 -18.87
CA ARG A 389 -16.73 1.91 -19.39
C ARG A 389 -17.38 3.17 -18.82
N VAL A 390 -18.45 3.61 -19.48
CA VAL A 390 -19.31 4.72 -19.04
C VAL A 390 -20.75 4.24 -18.94
N VAL A 391 -21.35 4.38 -17.77
CA VAL A 391 -22.71 3.94 -17.46
C VAL A 391 -23.61 5.16 -17.29
N PHE A 392 -24.69 5.20 -18.08
CA PHE A 392 -25.67 6.29 -18.03
C PHE A 392 -26.86 5.95 -17.12
N PRO A 393 -27.45 6.96 -16.45
CA PRO A 393 -28.59 6.72 -15.57
C PRO A 393 -29.79 6.23 -16.39
N ASN A 394 -30.42 5.13 -15.93
CA ASN A 394 -31.57 4.50 -16.60
C ASN A 394 -31.33 4.21 -18.10
N GLY A 395 -30.08 3.97 -18.50
CA GLY A 395 -29.67 3.96 -19.89
C GLY A 395 -28.60 2.91 -20.21
N PRO A 396 -27.98 3.02 -21.41
CA PRO A 396 -26.95 2.09 -21.85
C PRO A 396 -25.63 2.30 -21.09
N SER A 397 -24.84 1.24 -21.04
CA SER A 397 -23.42 1.28 -20.73
C SER A 397 -22.62 1.18 -22.02
N PHE A 398 -21.55 1.96 -22.16
CA PHE A 398 -20.63 1.92 -23.30
C PHE A 398 -19.25 1.46 -22.86
N GLY A 399 -18.68 0.49 -23.58
CA GLY A 399 -17.34 -0.04 -23.33
C GLY A 399 -16.86 -0.93 -24.49
N PRO A 400 -15.57 -1.25 -24.58
CA PRO A 400 -14.50 -0.77 -23.71
C PRO A 400 -14.08 0.67 -24.04
N ILE A 401 -14.00 1.54 -23.04
CA ILE A 401 -13.57 2.94 -23.12
C ILE A 401 -12.65 3.23 -21.94
N LEU A 402 -11.42 3.66 -22.20
CA LEU A 402 -10.52 4.11 -21.15
C LEU A 402 -11.03 5.42 -20.55
N MET A 403 -11.09 5.49 -19.21
CA MET A 403 -11.51 6.67 -18.46
C MET A 403 -10.84 7.96 -18.97
N LYS A 404 -9.50 7.97 -19.11
CA LYS A 404 -8.74 9.13 -19.61
C LYS A 404 -9.20 9.60 -21.01
N ASP A 405 -9.51 8.68 -21.91
CA ASP A 405 -9.89 9.01 -23.30
C ASP A 405 -11.28 9.65 -23.31
N PHE A 406 -12.20 9.12 -22.51
CA PHE A 406 -13.53 9.69 -22.31
C PHE A 406 -13.47 11.10 -21.73
N LEU A 407 -12.68 11.32 -20.68
CA LEU A 407 -12.56 12.64 -20.03
C LEU A 407 -11.97 13.68 -21.00
N TRP A 408 -10.91 13.34 -21.73
CA TRP A 408 -10.32 14.24 -22.74
C TRP A 408 -11.30 14.58 -23.86
N ALA A 409 -12.06 13.61 -24.35
CA ALA A 409 -13.03 13.83 -25.41
C ALA A 409 -14.24 14.64 -24.91
N LEU A 410 -14.72 14.36 -23.70
CA LEU A 410 -15.84 15.08 -23.09
C LEU A 410 -15.50 16.55 -22.80
N ALA A 411 -14.28 16.84 -22.36
CA ALA A 411 -13.82 18.22 -22.11
C ALA A 411 -13.98 19.13 -23.33
N LYS A 412 -13.86 18.57 -24.55
CA LYS A 412 -14.02 19.30 -25.82
C LYS A 412 -15.48 19.56 -26.22
N ARG A 413 -16.45 18.93 -25.53
CA ARG A 413 -17.89 18.99 -25.87
C ARG A 413 -18.73 19.72 -24.84
N LEU A 414 -18.23 19.85 -23.60
CA LEU A 414 -18.96 20.56 -22.54
C LEU A 414 -18.88 22.07 -22.72
N LYS A 415 -19.99 22.75 -22.44
CA LYS A 415 -20.08 24.20 -22.33
C LYS A 415 -19.86 24.59 -20.85
N PRO A 416 -19.18 25.71 -20.57
CA PRO A 416 -19.03 26.20 -19.20
C PRO A 416 -20.38 26.42 -18.51
N ASN A 417 -20.53 25.90 -17.29
CA ASN A 417 -21.67 26.15 -16.41
C ASN A 417 -21.23 26.16 -14.93
N SER A 418 -21.09 27.35 -14.36
CA SER A 418 -20.71 27.53 -12.95
C SER A 418 -21.89 27.63 -11.98
N THR A 419 -23.13 27.39 -12.42
CA THR A 419 -24.33 27.66 -11.61
C THR A 419 -24.34 26.90 -10.28
N ALA A 420 -23.96 25.62 -10.27
CA ALA A 420 -23.88 24.84 -9.04
C ALA A 420 -22.79 25.38 -8.09
N TYR A 421 -21.64 25.77 -8.65
CA TYR A 421 -20.54 26.35 -7.88
C TYR A 421 -20.90 27.72 -7.29
N GLU A 422 -21.57 28.59 -8.06
CA GLU A 422 -22.06 29.87 -7.55
C GLU A 422 -23.11 29.71 -6.45
N ASN A 423 -23.96 28.67 -6.53
CA ASN A 423 -24.88 28.35 -5.44
C ASN A 423 -24.14 27.88 -4.18
N TYR A 424 -23.13 27.01 -4.32
CA TYR A 424 -22.25 26.62 -3.23
C TYR A 424 -21.60 27.86 -2.58
N ARG A 425 -21.02 28.76 -3.37
CA ARG A 425 -20.39 29.99 -2.85
C ARG A 425 -21.34 30.89 -2.07
N ARG A 426 -22.63 30.94 -2.44
CA ARG A 426 -23.65 31.76 -1.76
C ARG A 426 -24.03 31.22 -0.39
N ILE A 427 -23.98 29.89 -0.21
CA ILE A 427 -24.32 29.24 1.06
C ILE A 427 -23.08 28.93 1.91
N TYR A 428 -21.89 28.97 1.31
CA TYR A 428 -20.65 28.64 1.99
C TYR A 428 -20.35 29.62 3.11
N ILE A 429 -20.23 29.07 4.31
CA ILE A 429 -19.72 29.76 5.50
C ILE A 429 -18.39 29.11 5.84
N ALA A 430 -17.34 29.92 5.89
CA ALA A 430 -16.03 29.43 6.31
C ALA A 430 -16.12 28.92 7.76
N GLU A 431 -15.68 27.69 7.99
CA GLU A 431 -15.59 27.15 9.35
C GLU A 431 -14.61 28.00 10.16
N SER A 432 -15.03 28.42 11.36
CA SER A 432 -14.11 28.94 12.36
C SER A 432 -13.18 27.80 12.79
N GLY A 433 -11.87 28.05 12.80
CA GLY A 433 -10.91 27.11 13.37
C GLY A 433 -11.23 26.80 14.84
N PRO A 434 -10.69 25.69 15.40
CA PRO A 434 -10.92 25.37 16.79
C PRO A 434 -10.38 26.48 17.69
N LEU A 435 -11.10 26.75 18.78
CA LEU A 435 -10.75 27.79 19.74
C LEU A 435 -9.39 27.50 20.37
N GLU A 436 -8.57 28.54 20.56
CA GLU A 436 -7.32 28.43 21.33
C GLU A 436 -7.60 27.81 22.71
N SER A 437 -6.72 26.93 23.15
CA SER A 437 -6.82 26.32 24.47
C SER A 437 -6.35 27.31 25.55
N GLY A 438 -6.93 27.23 26.73
CA GLY A 438 -6.41 27.93 27.90
C GLY A 438 -5.03 27.39 28.32
N PRO A 439 -4.20 28.18 29.02
CA PRO A 439 -2.92 27.71 29.53
C PRO A 439 -3.07 26.46 30.41
N GLY A 440 -2.32 25.39 30.07
CA GLY A 440 -2.35 24.12 30.82
C GLY A 440 -3.59 23.25 30.60
N GLU A 441 -4.52 23.63 29.71
CA GLU A 441 -5.64 22.77 29.34
C GLU A 441 -5.15 21.50 28.64
N ALA A 442 -5.87 20.40 28.90
CA ALA A 442 -5.61 19.13 28.23
C ALA A 442 -5.77 19.29 26.72
N LEU A 443 -4.82 18.73 25.98
CA LEU A 443 -4.81 18.79 24.53
C LEU A 443 -6.03 18.08 23.95
N ARG A 444 -6.59 18.71 22.91
CA ARG A 444 -7.70 18.15 22.13
C ARG A 444 -7.25 17.78 20.73
N VAL A 445 -7.85 16.74 20.14
CA VAL A 445 -7.53 16.24 18.81
C VAL A 445 -7.75 17.33 17.75
N ASN A 446 -8.83 18.12 17.86
CA ASN A 446 -9.04 19.23 16.93
C ASN A 446 -7.93 20.31 16.98
N ILE A 447 -7.32 20.55 18.15
CA ILE A 447 -6.16 21.45 18.32
C ILE A 447 -4.91 20.85 17.72
N LEU A 448 -4.69 19.53 17.87
CA LEU A 448 -3.62 18.82 17.17
C LEU A 448 -3.68 19.09 15.66
N PHE A 449 -4.83 18.84 15.04
CA PHE A 449 -4.98 18.97 13.59
C PHE A 449 -4.94 20.42 13.10
N LYS A 450 -5.30 21.40 13.93
CA LYS A 450 -5.06 22.82 13.66
C LYS A 450 -3.57 23.13 13.47
N HIS A 451 -2.69 22.53 14.26
CA HIS A 451 -1.25 22.74 14.13
C HIS A 451 -0.62 21.88 13.04
N ILE A 452 -1.09 20.64 12.84
CA ILE A 452 -0.70 19.83 11.66
C ILE A 452 -1.01 20.61 10.37
N GLN A 453 -2.21 21.19 10.24
CA GLN A 453 -2.58 22.02 9.08
C GLN A 453 -1.59 23.16 8.81
N LYS A 454 -1.10 23.84 9.85
CA LYS A 454 -0.12 24.93 9.71
C LYS A 454 1.26 24.45 9.31
N MET A 455 1.62 23.22 9.71
CA MET A 455 2.90 22.60 9.42
C MET A 455 3.01 22.08 7.98
N LEU A 456 1.91 21.69 7.35
CA LEU A 456 1.93 21.05 6.04
C LEU A 456 2.58 21.94 4.96
N SER A 457 3.50 21.35 4.21
CA SER A 457 4.16 21.95 3.05
C SER A 457 4.01 21.07 1.80
N SER A 458 4.38 21.60 0.64
CA SER A 458 4.23 20.92 -0.67
C SER A 458 5.08 19.67 -0.84
N ASN A 459 6.12 19.49 -0.02
CA ASN A 459 7.02 18.33 -0.02
C ASN A 459 6.68 17.32 1.09
N MET A 460 5.50 17.45 1.70
CA MET A 460 5.01 16.51 2.71
C MET A 460 3.94 15.59 2.13
N VAL A 461 3.73 14.48 2.83
CA VAL A 461 2.66 13.52 2.54
C VAL A 461 1.97 13.15 3.83
N VAL A 462 0.64 13.19 3.85
CA VAL A 462 -0.14 12.74 5.01
C VAL A 462 -0.58 11.29 4.81
N ILE A 463 -0.29 10.42 5.78
CA ILE A 463 -0.84 9.07 5.84
C ILE A 463 -1.81 9.00 7.02
N SER A 464 -3.05 8.59 6.74
CA SER A 464 -4.13 8.55 7.72
C SER A 464 -4.53 7.10 8.03
N GLU A 465 -4.34 6.70 9.29
CA GLU A 465 -4.76 5.38 9.78
C GLU A 465 -6.27 5.28 9.98
N ALA A 466 -6.80 4.06 9.91
CA ALA A 466 -8.14 3.73 10.39
C ALA A 466 -8.36 4.16 11.84
N GLY A 467 -9.49 4.82 12.07
CA GLY A 467 -9.84 5.48 13.33
C GLY A 467 -10.27 6.92 13.11
N ASP A 468 -10.28 7.71 14.19
CA ASP A 468 -10.69 9.12 14.11
C ASP A 468 -9.72 9.98 13.26
N SER A 469 -8.48 9.49 13.08
CA SER A 469 -7.51 10.03 12.12
C SER A 469 -8.09 10.19 10.71
N TRP A 470 -9.00 9.32 10.26
CA TRP A 470 -9.64 9.48 8.94
C TRP A 470 -10.38 10.80 8.84
N PHE A 471 -11.28 11.09 9.78
CA PHE A 471 -12.14 12.27 9.71
C PHE A 471 -11.34 13.55 9.86
N HIS A 472 -10.38 13.57 10.79
CA HIS A 472 -9.52 14.72 10.97
C HIS A 472 -8.58 14.98 9.78
N CYS A 473 -7.94 13.94 9.25
CA CYS A 473 -7.07 14.08 8.08
C CYS A 473 -7.84 14.51 6.83
N GLN A 474 -9.09 14.07 6.64
CA GLN A 474 -9.92 14.48 5.52
C GLN A 474 -10.21 16.00 5.50
N ARG A 475 -10.23 16.64 6.67
CA ARG A 475 -10.46 18.08 6.83
C ARG A 475 -9.21 18.95 6.59
N LEU A 476 -8.01 18.35 6.55
CA LEU A 476 -6.79 19.07 6.22
C LEU A 476 -6.86 19.59 4.79
N LYS A 477 -6.54 20.87 4.58
CA LYS A 477 -6.36 21.47 3.26
C LYS A 477 -4.93 21.19 2.81
N LEU A 478 -4.79 20.39 1.76
CA LEU A 478 -3.50 19.98 1.25
C LEU A 478 -2.86 21.10 0.41
N PRO A 479 -1.63 21.54 0.74
CA PRO A 479 -0.85 22.37 -0.15
C PRO A 479 -0.69 21.72 -1.53
N LYS A 480 -0.43 22.53 -2.56
CA LYS A 480 -0.16 22.01 -3.91
C LYS A 480 1.00 21.00 -3.83
N SER A 481 0.80 19.83 -4.44
CA SER A 481 1.74 18.68 -4.44
C SER A 481 1.90 17.93 -3.12
N CYS A 482 1.25 18.35 -2.02
CA CYS A 482 1.22 17.56 -0.80
C CYS A 482 0.46 16.25 -1.05
N GLY A 483 1.10 15.12 -0.76
CA GLY A 483 0.49 13.80 -0.95
C GLY A 483 -0.51 13.46 0.15
N TYR A 484 -1.36 12.48 -0.12
CA TYR A 484 -2.31 11.92 0.84
C TYR A 484 -2.53 10.44 0.57
N GLU A 485 -2.44 9.61 1.61
CA GLU A 485 -2.73 8.18 1.54
C GLU A 485 -3.65 7.74 2.67
N VAL A 486 -4.57 6.84 2.30
CA VAL A 486 -5.51 6.17 3.20
C VAL A 486 -5.79 4.77 2.66
N GLN A 487 -6.05 3.82 3.55
CA GLN A 487 -6.56 2.49 3.22
C GLN A 487 -7.99 2.38 3.76
N LEU A 488 -8.94 2.97 3.03
CA LEU A 488 -10.31 3.07 3.51
C LEU A 488 -11.05 1.75 3.32
N LEU A 489 -10.98 1.11 2.15
CA LEU A 489 -11.83 -0.06 1.87
C LEU A 489 -11.42 -1.29 2.68
N TYR A 490 -10.12 -1.57 2.76
CA TYR A 490 -9.64 -2.72 3.54
C TYR A 490 -9.65 -2.46 5.05
N ALA A 491 -9.42 -1.19 5.44
CA ALA A 491 -9.52 -0.73 6.83
C ALA A 491 -8.71 -1.56 7.84
N SER A 492 -7.53 -2.08 7.47
CA SER A 492 -6.75 -2.91 8.37
C SER A 492 -5.91 -2.04 9.31
N ILE A 493 -6.31 -1.95 10.58
CA ILE A 493 -5.56 -1.21 11.60
C ILE A 493 -4.10 -1.68 11.69
N GLY A 494 -3.16 -0.73 11.81
CA GLY A 494 -1.72 -0.99 11.82
C GLY A 494 -1.06 -0.96 10.45
N TRP A 495 -1.84 -0.89 9.36
CA TRP A 495 -1.34 -0.73 8.00
C TRP A 495 -0.45 0.51 7.85
N SER A 496 -0.87 1.62 8.44
CA SER A 496 -0.31 2.94 8.13
C SER A 496 1.15 3.11 8.52
N LEU A 497 1.62 2.40 9.56
CA LEU A 497 3.00 2.46 10.00
C LEU A 497 3.94 1.75 9.02
N GLY A 498 3.58 0.54 8.57
CA GLY A 498 4.31 -0.15 7.51
C GLY A 498 4.22 0.57 6.18
N ALA A 499 3.05 1.12 5.84
CA ALA A 499 2.89 1.94 4.64
C ALA A 499 3.76 3.20 4.67
N THR A 500 3.92 3.84 5.85
CA THR A 500 4.85 4.96 6.05
C THR A 500 6.29 4.56 5.76
N LEU A 501 6.73 3.41 6.27
CA LEU A 501 8.07 2.86 6.03
C LEU A 501 8.31 2.69 4.52
N GLY A 502 7.35 2.09 3.82
CA GLY A 502 7.40 1.85 2.39
C GLY A 502 7.41 3.13 1.55
N TYR A 503 6.50 4.05 1.87
CA TYR A 503 6.34 5.29 1.13
C TYR A 503 7.59 6.17 1.24
N ALA A 504 8.11 6.36 2.45
CA ALA A 504 9.31 7.15 2.69
C ALA A 504 10.54 6.57 1.98
N GLN A 505 10.61 5.25 1.83
CA GLN A 505 11.66 4.60 1.04
C GLN A 505 11.51 4.87 -0.46
N ALA A 506 10.27 4.94 -0.97
CA ALA A 506 9.98 5.22 -2.38
C ALA A 506 10.22 6.67 -2.80
N ALA A 507 10.10 7.62 -1.86
CA ALA A 507 10.28 9.06 -2.05
C ALA A 507 11.04 9.69 -0.87
N PRO A 508 12.37 9.46 -0.76
CA PRO A 508 13.19 9.99 0.33
C PRO A 508 13.28 11.53 0.37
N GLU A 509 12.87 12.20 -0.72
CA GLU A 509 12.76 13.66 -0.82
C GLU A 509 11.47 14.23 -0.20
N GLU A 510 10.46 13.39 0.04
CA GLU A 510 9.18 13.75 0.64
C GLU A 510 9.17 13.39 2.13
N ARG A 511 8.67 14.27 2.98
CA ARG A 511 8.57 14.01 4.43
C ARG A 511 7.19 13.49 4.78
N VAL A 512 7.11 12.25 5.27
CA VAL A 512 5.84 11.62 5.62
C VAL A 512 5.37 12.08 7.01
N VAL A 513 4.10 12.50 7.11
CA VAL A 513 3.38 12.82 8.34
C VAL A 513 2.31 11.74 8.57
N LEU A 514 2.54 10.89 9.55
CA LEU A 514 1.63 9.80 9.93
C LEU A 514 0.75 10.23 11.11
N CYS A 515 -0.57 10.07 10.97
CA CYS A 515 -1.53 10.19 12.07
C CYS A 515 -2.10 8.80 12.39
N ILE A 516 -1.72 8.24 13.53
CA ILE A 516 -2.03 6.85 13.93
C ILE A 516 -2.56 6.81 15.36
N GLY A 517 -3.62 6.03 15.59
CA GLY A 517 -4.15 5.76 16.94
C GLY A 517 -3.29 4.74 17.70
N ASP A 518 -3.32 4.82 19.02
CA ASP A 518 -2.59 3.94 19.93
C ASP A 518 -2.90 2.45 19.75
N GLY A 519 -4.16 2.07 19.56
CA GLY A 519 -4.59 0.70 19.29
C GLY A 519 -4.06 0.16 17.95
N SER A 520 -4.07 0.99 16.91
CA SER A 520 -3.51 0.63 15.60
C SER A 520 -1.98 0.48 15.65
N PHE A 521 -1.30 1.36 16.40
CA PHE A 521 0.15 1.28 16.57
C PHE A 521 0.60 -0.01 17.26
N GLN A 522 -0.19 -0.58 18.18
CA GLN A 522 0.16 -1.84 18.85
C GLN A 522 0.28 -3.03 17.90
N MET A 523 -0.30 -2.96 16.69
CA MET A 523 -0.27 -4.03 15.71
C MET A 523 1.10 -4.18 15.02
N THR A 524 1.77 -3.06 14.74
CA THR A 524 2.98 -3.03 13.89
C THR A 524 4.16 -2.22 14.44
N PRO A 525 4.32 -2.00 15.78
CA PRO A 525 5.22 -0.98 16.35
C PRO A 525 6.69 -1.15 15.93
N GLN A 526 7.10 -2.38 15.65
CA GLN A 526 8.46 -2.75 15.26
C GLN A 526 8.95 -2.08 13.96
N ASP A 527 8.07 -1.58 13.08
CA ASP A 527 8.49 -0.85 11.88
C ASP A 527 9.28 0.43 12.19
N VAL A 528 9.07 1.02 13.38
CA VAL A 528 9.90 2.14 13.86
C VAL A 528 11.38 1.77 13.85
N SER A 529 11.74 0.55 14.24
CA SER A 529 13.15 0.09 14.24
C SER A 529 13.74 0.03 12.82
N THR A 530 12.95 -0.40 11.83
CA THR A 530 13.37 -0.39 10.43
C THR A 530 13.50 1.04 9.90
N MET A 531 12.57 1.95 10.23
CA MET A 531 12.67 3.37 9.85
C MET A 531 13.93 4.04 10.39
N ILE A 532 14.30 3.76 11.65
CA ILE A 532 15.53 4.26 12.28
C ILE A 532 16.76 3.73 11.53
N THR A 533 16.79 2.43 11.22
CA THR A 533 17.88 1.78 10.47
C THR A 533 18.06 2.41 9.09
N LEU A 534 16.96 2.72 8.40
CA LEU A 534 16.93 3.38 7.10
C LEU A 534 17.15 4.89 7.17
N LYS A 535 17.27 5.47 8.37
CA LYS A 535 17.46 6.91 8.61
C LYS A 535 16.36 7.77 7.98
N GLN A 536 15.12 7.28 8.00
CA GLN A 536 13.97 8.03 7.52
C GLN A 536 13.64 9.19 8.47
N ASN A 537 13.09 10.28 7.95
CA ASN A 537 12.80 11.51 8.70
C ASN A 537 11.29 11.77 8.92
N ASN A 538 10.50 10.69 8.98
CA ASN A 538 9.05 10.75 9.13
C ASN A 538 8.64 11.48 10.44
N ILE A 539 7.44 12.07 10.44
CA ILE A 539 6.81 12.64 11.64
C ILE A 539 5.62 11.76 11.98
N ILE A 540 5.64 11.11 13.13
CA ILE A 540 4.56 10.22 13.59
C ILE A 540 3.87 10.88 14.77
N PHE A 541 2.60 11.24 14.58
CA PHE A 541 1.69 11.62 15.66
C PHE A 541 0.91 10.40 16.10
N LEU A 542 1.29 9.84 17.25
CA LEU A 542 0.55 8.78 17.91
C LEU A 542 -0.53 9.42 18.79
N ILE A 543 -1.79 9.26 18.42
CA ILE A 543 -2.93 9.74 19.21
C ILE A 543 -3.23 8.71 20.29
N ASN A 544 -2.83 9.00 21.53
CA ASN A 544 -3.03 8.15 22.70
C ASN A 544 -4.26 8.63 23.48
N ASN A 545 -5.36 7.91 23.29
CA ASN A 545 -6.64 8.13 23.95
C ASN A 545 -7.11 6.88 24.73
N GLY A 546 -6.25 5.86 24.83
CA GLY A 546 -6.40 4.69 25.68
C GLY A 546 -7.28 3.59 25.09
N GLY A 547 -7.52 3.55 23.77
CA GLY A 547 -8.34 2.49 23.18
C GLY A 547 -8.82 2.71 21.75
N TYR A 548 -9.79 1.86 21.39
CA TYR A 548 -10.40 1.79 20.07
C TYR A 548 -11.61 2.74 19.96
N THR A 549 -11.37 4.05 19.83
CA THR A 549 -12.46 5.07 19.84
C THR A 549 -13.45 4.92 18.69
N ILE A 550 -13.01 4.54 17.48
CA ILE A 550 -13.96 4.31 16.37
C ILE A 550 -14.93 3.17 16.68
N GLU A 551 -14.46 2.10 17.32
CA GLU A 551 -15.29 1.01 17.80
C GLU A 551 -16.20 1.43 18.96
N VAL A 552 -15.76 2.33 19.85
CA VAL A 552 -16.61 2.90 20.91
C VAL A 552 -17.83 3.60 20.30
N GLU A 553 -17.62 4.42 19.26
CA GLU A 553 -18.70 5.17 18.61
C GLU A 553 -19.60 4.32 17.70
N ILE A 554 -19.17 3.11 17.33
CA ILE A 554 -20.01 2.12 16.63
C ILE A 554 -20.76 1.26 17.65
N HIS A 555 -20.04 0.67 18.60
CA HIS A 555 -20.57 -0.24 19.61
C HIS A 555 -19.60 -0.39 20.79
N ASP A 556 -19.87 0.32 21.89
CA ASP A 556 -19.01 0.32 23.07
C ASP A 556 -19.00 -1.01 23.86
N GLY A 557 -17.87 -1.29 24.50
CA GLY A 557 -17.66 -2.45 25.36
C GLY A 557 -16.23 -2.61 25.87
N PRO A 558 -15.99 -3.58 26.78
CA PRO A 558 -14.68 -3.75 27.42
C PRO A 558 -13.57 -4.18 26.44
N TYR A 559 -13.92 -4.73 25.27
CA TYR A 559 -12.97 -5.12 24.21
C TYR A 559 -12.37 -3.91 23.48
N ASN A 560 -12.93 -2.71 23.66
CA ASN A 560 -12.36 -1.47 23.10
C ASN A 560 -11.26 -0.87 23.98
N VAL A 561 -11.07 -1.40 25.20
CA VAL A 561 -10.02 -0.93 26.12
C VAL A 561 -8.75 -1.73 25.89
N ILE A 562 -7.65 -1.03 25.62
CA ILE A 562 -6.34 -1.65 25.39
C ILE A 562 -5.41 -1.45 26.59
N LYS A 563 -4.36 -2.26 26.66
CA LYS A 563 -3.28 -2.03 27.63
C LYS A 563 -2.47 -0.83 27.16
N ASN A 564 -2.62 0.32 27.82
CA ASN A 564 -1.78 1.48 27.52
C ASN A 564 -0.29 1.16 27.76
N TRP A 565 0.55 1.47 26.78
CA TRP A 565 2.01 1.31 26.81
C TRP A 565 2.68 2.64 27.13
N ASP A 566 3.95 2.60 27.51
CA ASP A 566 4.80 3.78 27.38
C ASP A 566 5.41 3.80 25.97
N TYR A 567 4.70 4.41 25.03
CA TYR A 567 5.07 4.39 23.61
C TYR A 567 6.42 5.07 23.36
N THR A 568 6.67 6.24 23.97
CA THR A 568 8.00 6.87 23.87
C THR A 568 9.13 6.01 24.45
N ALA A 569 8.88 5.23 25.51
CA ALA A 569 9.89 4.32 26.05
C ALA A 569 10.16 3.15 25.10
N ILE A 570 9.14 2.63 24.42
CA ILE A 570 9.32 1.61 23.37
C ILE A 570 10.16 2.16 22.22
N VAL A 571 9.87 3.38 21.76
CA VAL A 571 10.66 4.04 20.70
C VAL A 571 12.10 4.27 21.15
N LYS A 572 12.34 4.71 22.39
CA LYS A 572 13.69 4.82 22.98
C LYS A 572 14.42 3.48 23.03
N ALA A 573 13.70 2.41 23.39
CA ALA A 573 14.28 1.06 23.42
C ALA A 573 14.67 0.58 22.01
N MET A 574 13.87 0.87 20.99
CA MET A 574 14.19 0.56 19.59
C MET A 574 15.32 1.43 19.05
N HIS A 575 15.37 2.71 19.44
CA HIS A 575 16.45 3.63 19.09
C HIS A 575 17.78 3.15 19.63
N ASN A 576 17.83 2.66 20.86
CA ASN A 576 19.03 2.08 21.46
C ASN A 576 20.29 2.97 21.31
N HIS A 577 20.10 4.29 21.36
CA HIS A 577 21.15 5.30 21.15
C HIS A 577 21.85 5.25 19.78
N ASP A 578 21.24 4.62 18.77
CA ASP A 578 21.76 4.49 17.40
C ASP A 578 20.75 5.01 16.36
N GLY A 579 21.22 5.80 15.42
CA GLY A 579 20.39 6.47 14.41
C GLY A 579 19.75 7.80 14.85
N TYR A 580 18.99 8.40 13.95
CA TYR A 580 18.39 9.73 14.11
C TYR A 580 16.91 9.63 14.46
N CYS A 581 16.63 9.42 15.76
CA CYS A 581 15.27 9.38 16.29
C CYS A 581 15.10 10.39 17.42
N TRP A 582 13.98 11.11 17.42
CA TRP A 582 13.57 11.99 18.50
C TRP A 582 12.15 11.63 18.91
N THR A 583 11.88 11.61 20.22
CA THR A 583 10.54 11.31 20.72
C THR A 583 10.18 12.14 21.95
N THR A 584 8.91 12.53 22.03
CA THR A 584 8.36 13.27 23.16
C THR A 584 6.90 12.90 23.42
N LYS A 585 6.41 13.21 24.62
CA LYS A 585 4.98 13.23 24.94
C LYS A 585 4.49 14.67 24.96
N VAL A 586 3.25 14.89 24.55
CA VAL A 586 2.59 16.21 24.62
C VAL A 586 1.19 16.04 25.23
N HIS A 587 0.87 16.89 26.21
CA HIS A 587 -0.40 16.89 26.95
C HIS A 587 -1.17 18.20 26.79
N THR A 588 -0.52 19.24 26.28
CA THR A 588 -1.10 20.59 26.13
C THR A 588 -0.78 21.18 24.75
N GLU A 589 -1.49 22.24 24.37
CA GLU A 589 -1.23 22.96 23.10
C GLU A 589 0.18 23.57 23.06
N GLU A 590 0.68 24.09 24.18
CA GLU A 590 2.04 24.66 24.28
C GLU A 590 3.12 23.61 24.04
N GLU A 591 2.99 22.44 24.67
CA GLU A 591 3.92 21.31 24.47
C GLU A 591 3.92 20.82 23.01
N LEU A 592 2.74 20.77 22.38
CA LEU A 592 2.60 20.41 20.97
C LEU A 592 3.27 21.44 20.05
N MET A 593 3.05 22.73 20.28
CA MET A 593 3.65 23.79 19.48
C MET A 593 5.18 23.73 19.55
N ASN A 594 5.73 23.59 20.76
CA ASN A 594 7.17 23.43 20.96
C ASN A 594 7.71 22.16 20.28
N ALA A 595 6.97 21.04 20.35
CA ALA A 595 7.35 19.82 19.66
C ALA A 595 7.39 19.99 18.13
N ILE A 596 6.41 20.68 17.54
CA ILE A 596 6.36 20.96 16.10
C ILE A 596 7.51 21.88 15.68
N GLU A 597 7.82 22.91 16.46
CA GLU A 597 8.97 23.80 16.20
C GLU A 597 10.29 23.03 16.17
N ILE A 598 10.54 22.19 17.18
CA ILE A 598 11.72 21.30 17.22
C ILE A 598 11.78 20.38 15.99
N VAL A 599 10.64 19.80 15.58
CA VAL A 599 10.56 18.88 14.44
C VAL A 599 10.87 19.58 13.11
N LEU A 600 10.47 20.83 12.94
CA LEU A 600 10.64 21.58 11.70
C LEU A 600 12.02 22.26 11.60
N GLU A 601 12.59 22.67 12.72
CA GLU A 601 13.84 23.43 12.74
C GLU A 601 15.03 22.54 13.11
N GLU A 602 15.05 22.02 14.34
CA GLU A 602 16.20 21.30 14.89
C GLU A 602 16.31 19.84 14.43
N ARG A 603 15.17 19.19 14.15
CA ARG A 603 15.04 17.74 13.92
C ARG A 603 14.47 17.40 12.54
N LYS A 604 14.71 18.25 11.54
CA LYS A 604 14.22 18.06 10.16
C LYS A 604 14.66 16.75 9.49
N ASP A 605 15.82 16.22 9.90
CA ASP A 605 16.44 15.00 9.35
C ASP A 605 16.26 13.77 10.28
N TYR A 606 15.41 13.88 11.31
CA TYR A 606 15.16 12.82 12.29
C TYR A 606 13.79 12.18 12.08
N LEU A 607 13.70 10.88 12.36
CA LEU A 607 12.42 10.25 12.66
C LEU A 607 11.87 10.85 13.96
N CYS A 608 10.74 11.53 13.89
CA CYS A 608 10.14 12.24 15.01
C CYS A 608 8.86 11.53 15.46
N PHE A 609 8.84 11.00 16.68
CA PHE A 609 7.70 10.31 17.25
C PHE A 609 7.09 11.11 18.41
N ILE A 610 5.89 11.64 18.20
CA ILE A 610 5.18 12.47 19.16
C ILE A 610 3.99 11.68 19.68
N GLU A 611 4.04 11.28 20.96
CA GLU A 611 2.90 10.70 21.67
C GLU A 611 1.99 11.83 22.16
N VAL A 612 0.82 11.95 21.53
CA VAL A 612 -0.19 12.97 21.80
C VAL A 612 -1.20 12.41 22.80
N ILE A 613 -1.18 12.91 24.03
CA ILE A 613 -2.10 12.49 25.08
C ILE A 613 -3.39 13.31 25.00
N VAL A 614 -4.51 12.64 24.75
CA VAL A 614 -5.83 13.27 24.66
C VAL A 614 -6.85 12.48 25.49
N HIS A 615 -8.01 13.08 25.73
CA HIS A 615 -9.09 12.41 26.46
C HIS A 615 -9.70 11.28 25.60
N ARG A 616 -10.12 10.18 26.25
CA ARG A 616 -10.70 9.01 25.56
C ARG A 616 -11.91 9.35 24.68
N ASP A 617 -12.77 10.21 25.21
CA ASP A 617 -14.01 10.64 24.56
C ASP A 617 -13.83 11.90 23.66
N ASP A 618 -12.59 12.37 23.47
CA ASP A 618 -12.32 13.45 22.53
C ASP A 618 -12.23 12.90 21.11
N THR A 619 -13.29 13.12 20.35
CA THR A 619 -13.53 12.50 19.03
C THR A 619 -14.17 13.49 18.07
N SER A 620 -14.00 13.28 16.76
CA SER A 620 -14.64 14.13 15.75
C SER A 620 -16.17 13.97 15.74
N ARG A 621 -16.87 15.07 15.43
CA ARG A 621 -18.32 15.04 15.17
C ARG A 621 -18.65 14.06 14.05
N GLU A 622 -17.79 14.03 13.03
CA GLU A 622 -17.95 13.17 11.87
C GLU A 622 -17.92 11.69 12.26
N LEU A 623 -17.02 11.27 13.17
CA LEU A 623 -17.00 9.91 13.69
C LEU A 623 -18.29 9.56 14.45
N LEU A 624 -18.85 10.48 15.26
CA LEU A 624 -20.13 10.24 15.94
C LEU A 624 -21.28 9.95 14.95
N GLU A 625 -21.37 10.76 13.89
CA GLU A 625 -22.39 10.54 12.85
C GLU A 625 -22.15 9.23 12.11
N PHE A 626 -20.91 8.98 11.70
CA PHE A 626 -20.51 7.77 11.00
C PHE A 626 -20.81 6.51 11.83
N GLY A 627 -20.34 6.46 13.08
CA GLY A 627 -20.52 5.33 13.99
C GLY A 627 -21.98 4.96 14.17
N SER A 628 -22.85 5.96 14.34
CA SER A 628 -24.30 5.75 14.46
C SER A 628 -24.94 5.10 13.22
N LYS A 629 -24.50 5.46 12.01
CA LYS A 629 -25.00 4.88 10.75
C LYS A 629 -24.52 3.45 10.58
N PHE A 630 -23.24 3.20 10.87
CA PHE A 630 -22.65 1.87 10.78
C PHE A 630 -23.28 0.89 11.76
N ALA A 631 -23.47 1.31 13.01
CA ALA A 631 -24.17 0.54 14.03
C ALA A 631 -25.56 0.10 13.53
N ALA A 632 -26.35 1.05 13.01
CA ALA A 632 -27.70 0.78 12.51
C ALA A 632 -27.72 -0.17 11.31
N VAL A 633 -26.75 -0.06 10.40
CA VAL A 633 -26.65 -0.92 9.22
C VAL A 633 -26.20 -2.33 9.60
N SER A 634 -25.22 -2.48 10.48
CA SER A 634 -24.75 -3.80 10.94
C SER A 634 -25.78 -4.53 11.83
N SER A 635 -26.59 -3.80 12.59
CA SER A 635 -27.59 -4.38 13.50
C SER A 635 -28.98 -4.57 12.87
N ARG A 636 -29.17 -4.29 11.58
CA ARG A 636 -30.49 -4.36 10.92
C ARG A 636 -31.06 -5.79 10.97
N PRO A 637 -32.37 -5.97 11.21
CA PRO A 637 -32.96 -7.30 11.24
C PRO A 637 -32.87 -7.97 9.86
N PRO A 638 -32.83 -9.31 9.82
CA PRO A 638 -32.98 -10.04 8.57
C PRO A 638 -34.24 -9.60 7.82
N ARG A 639 -34.17 -9.48 6.49
CA ARG A 639 -35.37 -9.23 5.69
C ARG A 639 -36.32 -10.42 5.87
N PRO A 640 -37.63 -10.20 6.13
CA PRO A 640 -38.60 -11.29 6.10
C PRO A 640 -38.53 -11.94 4.72
N LEU A 641 -38.47 -13.28 4.69
CA LEU A 641 -38.46 -14.08 3.47
C LEU A 641 -39.74 -13.93 2.66
#